data_AF-A0A0C9LSL1-F1
#
_entry.id   AF-A0A0C9LSL1-F1
#
_cell.length_a   1.000
_cell.length_b   1.000
_cell.length_c   1.000
_cell.angle_alpha   90.00
_cell.angle_beta   90.00
_cell.angle_gamma   90.00
#
_symmetry.space_group_name_H-M   'P 1'
#
loop_
_entity.id
_entity.type
_entity.pdbx_description
1 polymer ?
#
loop_
_entity_poly.entity_id
_entity_poly.type
_entity_poly.pdbx_seq_one_letter_code
_entity_poly.pdbx_strand_id
1 'polypeptide(L)'
;MGGNISRDPPNAHVHQHHQHRHHHRHNSNSSPSSIKARKSKSSTLRNSKSNSVNEEKKVPVKSDKRIIYGRTYHANESSSYMLPKDDKEIDRLHEEHFVTKELLGFNIMIEALKSLDFQNEGLEVLDVCCGPATWLCETSLEYPNCRFTGIDMCSLWPQVIRPVNLTFTEADVLQGIPYPDKTFDFVQMRFVVLAFRTNEWPFIISEIKRVLKEGGCFQCVELDMRIITADPIARTYTEAFESFCASYGLDASAGAKLDLMLTEGGGMKILQSEYREVPLGWGGPIGDAYIQLFQGTLDGLSPWLKQSLGITDHGNYDMLMNRTRQALIQSRSFMGLYAFLLYINGPLRARIHFRVVLHASSHDANVSPPFRLFWFSFPTPILIHSILAMSKRSKRERISYKEADDFGSDFNTGIENEDDHGEYKPRSRPSAKTTKSKKKQPTPITTISTNTDATVHGAWDEQRTKELAKKYPDTYWKFHANVADSHMIKTINSQSPLVSIPCTMTDQGPITSMTLSDDGTLLVTYSNTGAVKIYDVQDDFRLVRKLRDTDEKHIDEFYCGTLTPNGMLAVGGKSKDRYRWSADDADNHILPCDIKIFDVCENKLVARLEGHEEEILTIKKVVFMEQNYLISTSQDGSIRKWHMAADWQTLIASTKMKDDVTCMAFTVSFLPNTGNRYFIAATDEHLRLYDFEQAVLIQTFPSMYSSYCDCAKFIDWLDDDTPSGQSQYAWLISRGAELCDQSEGVSSKPNTCTLHKLIYPTKAQDRFTLEQCKTYQHEE
;
A
#
# COMPACT_ATOMS: atom_id res chain seq x y z
N MET A 1 -56.80 -27.11 -56.71
CA MET A 1 -57.45 -25.78 -56.63
C MET A 1 -56.35 -24.82 -56.17
N GLY A 2 -55.64 -24.10 -57.05
CA GLY A 2 -56.11 -23.00 -57.91
C GLY A 2 -56.08 -21.70 -57.07
N GLY A 3 -55.36 -20.62 -57.37
CA GLY A 3 -54.35 -20.26 -58.38
C GLY A 3 -53.36 -19.25 -57.73
N ASN A 4 -52.12 -19.02 -58.16
CA ASN A 4 -51.52 -18.71 -59.46
C ASN A 4 -51.73 -17.25 -59.95
N ILE A 5 -50.59 -16.61 -60.28
CA ILE A 5 -50.34 -15.42 -61.15
C ILE A 5 -50.44 -14.04 -60.44
N SER A 6 -49.36 -13.34 -60.05
CA SER A 6 -48.17 -12.72 -60.72
C SER A 6 -48.41 -11.35 -61.37
N ARG A 7 -47.56 -10.34 -61.03
CA ARG A 7 -46.65 -9.60 -61.95
C ARG A 7 -45.96 -8.39 -61.26
N ASP A 8 -44.66 -8.56 -60.98
CA ASP A 8 -43.50 -7.75 -61.41
C ASP A 8 -43.27 -6.24 -61.05
N PRO A 9 -41.98 -5.77 -61.06
CA PRO A 9 -41.35 -4.82 -60.09
C PRO A 9 -40.98 -3.45 -60.77
N PRO A 10 -40.07 -2.50 -60.32
CA PRO A 10 -38.81 -2.62 -59.53
C PRO A 10 -38.40 -1.49 -58.52
N ASN A 11 -37.32 -1.80 -57.78
CA ASN A 11 -36.18 -0.98 -57.30
C ASN A 11 -36.30 0.29 -56.41
N ALA A 12 -35.59 0.17 -55.27
CA ALA A 12 -34.58 1.06 -54.68
C ALA A 12 -34.88 2.55 -54.41
N HIS A 13 -34.78 2.97 -53.14
CA HIS A 13 -34.50 4.37 -52.81
C HIS A 13 -33.60 4.54 -51.58
N VAL A 14 -32.60 5.39 -51.78
CA VAL A 14 -31.71 6.01 -50.79
C VAL A 14 -31.95 7.53 -50.83
N HIS A 15 -31.82 8.14 -49.64
CA HIS A 15 -31.48 9.54 -49.33
C HIS A 15 -32.53 10.64 -49.10
N GLN A 16 -32.37 11.18 -47.88
CA GLN A 16 -32.17 12.59 -47.49
C GLN A 16 -33.32 13.43 -46.93
N HIS A 17 -32.93 14.12 -45.86
CA HIS A 17 -33.64 14.99 -44.92
C HIS A 17 -34.05 16.35 -45.50
N HIS A 18 -35.20 16.88 -45.04
CA HIS A 18 -35.29 18.22 -44.46
C HIS A 18 -36.60 18.49 -43.68
N GLN A 19 -36.44 19.15 -42.52
CA GLN A 19 -37.24 20.25 -41.91
C GLN A 19 -38.79 20.26 -41.96
N HIS A 20 -39.44 20.48 -40.80
CA HIS A 20 -39.98 21.79 -40.32
C HIS A 20 -41.14 21.69 -39.29
N ARG A 21 -41.11 22.57 -38.27
CA ARG A 21 -42.23 23.37 -37.64
C ARG A 21 -43.39 22.62 -36.93
N HIS A 22 -44.12 23.11 -35.90
CA HIS A 22 -44.34 24.45 -35.28
C HIS A 22 -45.16 24.36 -33.95
N HIS A 23 -45.10 25.43 -33.12
CA HIS A 23 -46.11 26.03 -32.19
C HIS A 23 -46.53 25.30 -30.85
N HIS A 24 -46.83 25.95 -29.69
CA HIS A 24 -47.34 27.31 -29.35
C HIS A 24 -47.27 27.67 -27.82
N ARG A 25 -47.10 28.99 -27.48
CA ARG A 25 -47.69 29.86 -26.38
C ARG A 25 -47.47 29.54 -24.86
N HIS A 26 -47.40 30.46 -23.88
CA HIS A 26 -47.58 31.94 -23.70
C HIS A 26 -47.04 32.45 -22.32
N ASN A 27 -46.66 33.75 -22.25
CA ASN A 27 -46.65 34.75 -21.12
C ASN A 27 -45.65 34.59 -19.94
N SER A 28 -45.02 35.63 -19.35
CA SER A 28 -45.21 37.10 -19.35
C SER A 28 -43.98 37.87 -18.81
N ASN A 29 -43.70 39.07 -19.38
CA ASN A 29 -43.20 40.38 -18.84
C ASN A 29 -42.14 40.44 -17.70
N SER A 30 -41.16 41.36 -17.65
CA SER A 30 -40.94 42.67 -18.30
C SER A 30 -39.49 43.19 -18.08
N SER A 31 -39.00 43.95 -19.07
CA SER A 31 -37.67 44.59 -19.26
C SER A 31 -37.63 46.04 -18.69
N PRO A 32 -36.89 47.06 -19.23
CA PRO A 32 -35.57 47.21 -19.91
C PRO A 32 -34.78 48.48 -19.46
N SER A 33 -33.62 48.83 -20.06
CA SER A 33 -33.48 49.92 -21.06
C SER A 33 -31.99 50.19 -21.35
N SER A 34 -31.48 50.62 -22.51
CA SER A 34 -32.04 50.85 -23.86
C SER A 34 -30.94 51.31 -24.84
N ILE A 35 -31.21 51.17 -26.16
CA ILE A 35 -30.78 52.06 -27.29
C ILE A 35 -29.31 51.95 -27.77
N LYS A 36 -28.95 51.87 -29.06
CA LYS A 36 -29.61 51.87 -30.38
C LYS A 36 -28.61 51.33 -31.42
N ALA A 37 -29.15 50.69 -32.46
CA ALA A 37 -28.45 50.17 -33.63
C ALA A 37 -28.10 51.24 -34.68
N ARG A 38 -27.11 50.94 -35.55
CA ARG A 38 -27.25 51.20 -37.00
C ARG A 38 -26.30 50.33 -37.85
N LYS A 39 -26.90 49.64 -38.83
CA LYS A 39 -26.30 48.93 -39.99
C LYS A 39 -25.74 49.98 -40.99
N SER A 40 -24.88 49.72 -41.98
CA SER A 40 -24.82 48.61 -42.95
C SER A 40 -23.62 48.73 -43.92
N LYS A 41 -23.10 47.57 -44.39
CA LYS A 41 -22.55 47.22 -45.74
C LYS A 41 -21.43 48.11 -46.35
N SER A 42 -20.31 47.60 -46.86
CA SER A 42 -20.19 46.82 -48.10
C SER A 42 -18.71 46.52 -48.46
N SER A 43 -18.51 45.39 -49.16
CA SER A 43 -17.52 45.09 -50.22
C SER A 43 -16.03 44.85 -49.93
N THR A 44 -15.60 43.75 -50.55
CA THR A 44 -14.32 43.04 -50.69
C THR A 44 -13.25 43.80 -51.50
N LEU A 45 -11.96 43.68 -51.11
CA LEU A 45 -10.84 43.20 -51.97
C LEU A 45 -9.43 43.40 -51.31
N ARG A 46 -8.71 42.27 -51.19
CA ARG A 46 -7.26 42.01 -51.39
C ARG A 46 -6.13 42.81 -50.69
N ASN A 47 -5.25 42.01 -50.06
CA ASN A 47 -3.78 42.09 -49.95
C ASN A 47 -3.11 43.40 -49.46
N SER A 48 -2.47 43.37 -48.29
CA SER A 48 -1.03 43.06 -48.13
C SER A 48 -0.45 43.58 -46.80
N LYS A 49 0.41 42.73 -46.22
CA LYS A 49 1.58 42.97 -45.34
C LYS A 49 1.53 43.95 -44.15
N SER A 50 1.86 43.34 -43.01
CA SER A 50 2.73 43.80 -41.90
C SER A 50 2.36 45.07 -41.15
N ASN A 51 2.02 44.91 -39.87
CA ASN A 51 2.74 45.61 -38.81
C ASN A 51 2.66 44.86 -37.48
N SER A 52 3.81 44.83 -36.83
CA SER A 52 4.17 44.24 -35.54
C SER A 52 3.26 44.65 -34.39
N VAL A 53 2.84 43.66 -33.61
CA VAL A 53 2.14 43.82 -32.33
C VAL A 53 3.15 44.25 -31.27
N ASN A 54 2.82 45.33 -30.56
CA ASN A 54 3.51 45.77 -29.35
C ASN A 54 3.45 44.67 -28.28
N GLU A 55 4.61 44.25 -27.79
CA GLU A 55 4.74 43.45 -26.57
C GLU A 55 4.32 44.28 -25.35
N GLU A 56 3.21 43.91 -24.73
CA GLU A 56 2.94 44.29 -23.35
C GLU A 56 3.83 43.47 -22.41
N LYS A 57 4.62 44.18 -21.60
CA LYS A 57 5.50 43.62 -20.58
C LYS A 57 4.69 42.78 -19.58
N LYS A 58 4.88 41.46 -19.60
CA LYS A 58 4.48 40.57 -18.51
C LYS A 58 5.25 40.95 -17.25
N VAL A 59 4.53 41.32 -16.20
CA VAL A 59 5.04 41.36 -14.82
C VAL A 59 5.46 39.93 -14.44
N PRO A 60 6.66 39.70 -13.88
CA PRO A 60 7.09 38.35 -13.53
C PRO A 60 6.23 37.82 -12.37
N VAL A 61 5.59 36.68 -12.60
CA VAL A 61 4.94 35.88 -11.55
C VAL A 61 6.04 35.40 -10.59
N LYS A 62 5.98 35.80 -9.31
CA LYS A 62 6.87 35.26 -8.28
C LYS A 62 6.62 33.75 -8.17
N SER A 63 7.68 32.95 -8.16
CA SER A 63 7.59 31.50 -8.06
C SER A 63 7.19 31.05 -6.66
N ASP A 64 6.20 30.16 -6.52
CA ASP A 64 5.72 29.59 -5.23
C ASP A 64 6.66 28.51 -4.63
N LYS A 65 7.91 28.47 -5.08
CA LYS A 65 8.92 27.50 -4.63
C LYS A 65 10.34 28.06 -4.72
N ARG A 66 11.22 27.54 -3.85
CA ARG A 66 12.67 27.74 -3.88
C ARG A 66 13.36 26.39 -4.04
N ILE A 67 14.40 26.32 -4.86
CA ILE A 67 15.20 25.10 -5.01
C ILE A 67 16.56 25.36 -4.37
N ILE A 68 16.90 24.60 -3.33
CA ILE A 68 18.16 24.73 -2.58
C ILE A 68 18.79 23.33 -2.51
N TYR A 69 20.00 23.19 -3.01
CA TYR A 69 20.72 21.90 -3.10
C TYR A 69 19.87 20.74 -3.69
N GLY A 70 19.05 21.04 -4.71
CA GLY A 70 18.20 20.05 -5.39
C GLY A 70 16.92 19.67 -4.66
N ARG A 71 16.67 20.19 -3.45
CA ARG A 71 15.41 20.04 -2.71
C ARG A 71 14.48 21.23 -2.97
N THR A 72 13.17 21.01 -2.95
CA THR A 72 12.16 22.07 -3.15
C THR A 72 11.62 22.55 -1.81
N TYR A 73 11.61 23.86 -1.55
CA TYR A 73 11.11 24.50 -0.34
C TYR A 73 10.01 25.51 -0.66
N HIS A 74 9.23 25.93 0.35
CA HIS A 74 8.25 27.02 0.17
C HIS A 74 8.92 28.36 -0.15
N ALA A 75 8.18 29.26 -0.82
CA ALA A 75 8.70 30.57 -1.25
C ALA A 75 8.81 31.61 -0.12
N ASN A 76 8.07 31.45 0.98
CA ASN A 76 8.07 32.43 2.06
C ASN A 76 9.40 32.43 2.83
N GLU A 77 10.30 33.37 2.53
CA GLU A 77 11.61 33.48 3.19
C GLU A 77 11.53 33.99 4.64
N SER A 78 10.40 34.57 5.03
CA SER A 78 10.16 35.08 6.40
C SER A 78 9.61 34.02 7.34
N SER A 79 9.18 32.87 6.82
CA SER A 79 8.74 31.73 7.63
C SER A 79 9.91 31.13 8.41
N SER A 80 9.63 30.69 9.63
CA SER A 80 10.54 29.89 10.47
C SER A 80 10.63 28.43 10.03
N TYR A 81 9.67 27.94 9.24
CA TYR A 81 9.68 26.57 8.75
C TYR A 81 10.78 26.37 7.71
N MET A 82 11.61 25.35 7.89
CA MET A 82 12.84 25.15 7.11
C MET A 82 12.91 23.77 6.45
N LEU A 83 11.83 22.98 6.48
CA LEU A 83 11.79 21.68 5.83
C LEU A 83 11.32 21.78 4.36
N PRO A 84 11.75 20.83 3.50
CA PRO A 84 11.33 20.79 2.11
C PRO A 84 9.84 20.52 1.92
N LYS A 85 9.39 20.52 0.66
CA LYS A 85 8.03 20.20 0.23
C LYS A 85 8.00 19.30 -1.02
N ASP A 86 9.09 18.58 -1.25
CA ASP A 86 9.25 17.63 -2.37
C ASP A 86 8.81 16.21 -1.98
N ASP A 87 8.70 15.32 -2.97
CA ASP A 87 8.22 13.94 -2.79
C ASP A 87 9.03 13.18 -1.73
N LYS A 88 10.35 13.40 -1.65
CA LYS A 88 11.20 12.81 -0.61
C LYS A 88 10.77 13.22 0.81
N GLU A 89 10.35 14.48 0.99
CA GLU A 89 9.84 14.95 2.28
C GLU A 89 8.42 14.44 2.56
N ILE A 90 7.58 14.35 1.53
CA ILE A 90 6.24 13.76 1.64
C ILE A 90 6.33 12.30 2.11
N ASP A 91 7.22 11.51 1.50
CA ASP A 91 7.48 10.12 1.91
C ASP A 91 7.98 10.02 3.35
N ARG A 92 8.90 10.91 3.76
CA ARG A 92 9.38 10.98 5.15
C ARG A 92 8.23 11.26 6.12
N LEU A 93 7.34 12.20 5.80
CA LEU A 93 6.18 12.56 6.63
C LEU A 93 5.13 11.44 6.69
N HIS A 94 4.95 10.69 5.59
CA HIS A 94 4.13 9.47 5.58
C HIS A 94 4.67 8.41 6.55
N GLU A 95 5.97 8.12 6.46
CA GLU A 95 6.63 7.17 7.35
C GLU A 95 6.58 7.65 8.81
N GLU A 96 6.81 8.94 9.05
CA GLU A 96 6.75 9.56 10.39
C GLU A 96 5.37 9.37 11.03
N HIS A 97 4.29 9.47 10.25
CA HIS A 97 2.95 9.18 10.75
C HIS A 97 2.78 7.73 11.19
N PHE A 98 3.12 6.75 10.35
CA PHE A 98 2.89 5.33 10.64
C PHE A 98 3.77 4.82 11.77
N VAL A 99 5.04 5.22 11.80
CA VAL A 99 5.99 4.85 12.87
C VAL A 99 5.54 5.44 14.21
N THR A 100 5.10 6.71 14.21
CA THR A 100 4.58 7.36 15.43
C THR A 100 3.29 6.72 15.92
N LYS A 101 2.38 6.36 14.99
CA LYS A 101 1.15 5.64 15.33
C LYS A 101 1.45 4.30 15.99
N GLU A 102 2.40 3.53 15.45
CA GLU A 102 2.81 2.26 16.04
C GLU A 102 3.42 2.45 17.43
N LEU A 103 4.25 3.48 17.64
CA LEU A 103 4.84 3.79 18.94
C LEU A 103 3.79 4.21 19.99
N LEU A 104 2.80 5.02 19.60
CA LEU A 104 1.76 5.51 20.49
C LEU A 104 0.64 4.48 20.71
N GLY A 105 0.34 3.67 19.70
CA GLY A 105 -0.74 2.70 19.68
C GLY A 105 -2.13 3.31 19.39
N PHE A 106 -2.21 4.57 18.95
CA PHE A 106 -3.47 5.24 18.66
C PHE A 106 -3.34 6.37 17.62
N ASN A 107 -4.46 6.69 16.97
CA ASN A 107 -4.64 7.93 16.19
C ASN A 107 -5.27 9.04 17.02
N ILE A 108 -6.26 8.67 17.84
CA ILE A 108 -7.02 9.54 18.74
C ILE A 108 -6.91 8.96 20.15
N MET A 109 -6.53 9.80 21.11
CA MET A 109 -6.36 9.44 22.51
C MET A 109 -7.67 8.92 23.13
N ILE A 110 -7.56 7.92 24.01
CA ILE A 110 -8.72 7.18 24.52
C ILE A 110 -9.72 8.07 25.28
N GLU A 111 -9.27 9.10 25.99
CA GLU A 111 -10.17 10.02 26.69
C GLU A 111 -10.98 10.90 25.72
N ALA A 112 -10.48 11.16 24.51
CA ALA A 112 -11.25 11.84 23.48
C ALA A 112 -12.37 10.93 22.96
N LEU A 113 -12.06 9.66 22.71
CA LEU A 113 -13.04 8.65 22.28
C LEU A 113 -14.12 8.37 23.33
N LYS A 114 -13.84 8.62 24.62
CA LYS A 114 -14.84 8.57 25.70
C LYS A 114 -15.71 9.82 25.78
N SER A 115 -15.14 10.97 25.41
CA SER A 115 -15.78 12.29 25.58
C SER A 115 -16.58 12.72 24.34
N LEU A 116 -16.20 12.22 23.16
CA LEU A 116 -16.78 12.55 21.87
C LEU A 116 -17.18 11.26 21.14
N ASP A 117 -18.37 11.25 20.54
CA ASP A 117 -18.89 10.10 19.79
C ASP A 117 -18.55 10.24 18.29
N PHE A 118 -17.33 9.86 17.95
CA PHE A 118 -16.83 9.88 16.56
C PHE A 118 -17.60 8.95 15.61
N GLN A 119 -18.42 8.03 16.13
CA GLN A 119 -19.15 7.08 15.29
C GLN A 119 -20.54 7.61 14.93
N ASN A 120 -21.24 8.31 15.83
CA ASN A 120 -22.66 8.63 15.62
C ASN A 120 -22.99 10.12 15.55
N GLU A 121 -22.15 11.02 16.04
CA GLU A 121 -22.50 12.45 16.14
C GLU A 121 -22.12 13.30 14.93
N GLY A 122 -21.39 12.72 13.96
CA GLY A 122 -20.95 13.43 12.75
C GLY A 122 -20.11 14.66 13.07
N LEU A 123 -19.07 14.46 13.86
CA LEU A 123 -18.23 15.53 14.42
C LEU A 123 -17.47 16.30 13.33
N GLU A 124 -17.22 17.59 13.60
CA GLU A 124 -16.31 18.42 12.80
C GLU A 124 -14.90 18.31 13.38
N VAL A 125 -13.96 17.80 12.57
CA VAL A 125 -12.58 17.50 12.96
C VAL A 125 -11.60 18.35 12.14
N LEU A 126 -10.68 19.04 12.81
CA LEU A 126 -9.63 19.85 12.20
C LEU A 126 -8.25 19.26 12.46
N ASP A 127 -7.40 19.19 11.44
CA ASP A 127 -5.95 18.96 11.57
C ASP A 127 -5.20 20.22 11.10
N VAL A 128 -4.47 20.82 12.04
CA VAL A 128 -3.71 22.07 11.85
C VAL A 128 -2.28 21.73 11.43
N CYS A 129 -1.80 22.34 10.34
CA CYS A 129 -0.53 22.00 9.69
C CYS A 129 -0.49 20.55 9.23
N CYS A 130 -1.52 20.15 8.47
CA CYS A 130 -1.78 18.74 8.13
C CYS A 130 -0.77 18.10 7.18
N GLY A 131 0.12 18.89 6.54
CA GLY A 131 1.12 18.39 5.61
C GLY A 131 0.52 17.53 4.50
N PRO A 132 1.06 16.33 4.22
CA PRO A 132 0.49 15.38 3.25
C PRO A 132 -0.88 14.79 3.64
N ALA A 133 -1.41 15.15 4.81
CA ALA A 133 -2.71 14.73 5.32
C ALA A 133 -2.84 13.22 5.58
N THR A 134 -1.76 12.50 5.86
CA THR A 134 -1.81 11.04 6.09
C THR A 134 -2.68 10.66 7.28
N TRP A 135 -2.56 11.41 8.39
CA TRP A 135 -3.42 11.20 9.57
C TRP A 135 -4.89 11.43 9.25
N LEU A 136 -5.21 12.48 8.49
CA LEU A 136 -6.57 12.76 8.02
C LEU A 136 -7.11 11.67 7.09
N CYS A 137 -6.32 11.24 6.11
CA CYS A 137 -6.71 10.16 5.19
C CYS A 137 -7.02 8.86 5.93
N GLU A 138 -6.22 8.51 6.94
CA GLU A 138 -6.46 7.29 7.72
C GLU A 138 -7.65 7.44 8.68
N THR A 139 -7.71 8.52 9.46
CA THR A 139 -8.78 8.72 10.46
C THR A 139 -10.14 9.00 9.84
N SER A 140 -10.21 9.63 8.68
CA SER A 140 -11.48 9.84 7.97
C SER A 140 -12.12 8.56 7.44
N LEU A 141 -11.32 7.53 7.16
CA LEU A 141 -11.79 6.19 6.83
C LEU A 141 -12.24 5.42 8.07
N GLU A 142 -11.61 5.67 9.23
CA GLU A 142 -11.98 5.06 10.52
C GLU A 142 -13.29 5.63 11.09
N TYR A 143 -13.57 6.91 10.81
CA TYR A 143 -14.75 7.63 11.30
C TYR A 143 -15.53 8.29 10.15
N PRO A 144 -16.20 7.49 9.28
CA PRO A 144 -16.80 7.98 8.03
C PRO A 144 -17.96 8.96 8.22
N ASN A 145 -18.58 8.97 9.41
CA ASN A 145 -19.67 9.90 9.73
C ASN A 145 -19.17 11.31 10.10
N CYS A 146 -17.91 11.43 10.52
CA CYS A 146 -17.30 12.72 10.84
C CYS A 146 -16.87 13.46 9.56
N ARG A 147 -16.80 14.78 9.66
CA ARG A 147 -16.28 15.68 8.63
C ARG A 147 -14.91 16.16 9.03
N PHE A 148 -13.95 15.95 8.14
CA PHE A 148 -12.56 16.23 8.39
C PHE A 148 -12.08 17.39 7.53
N THR A 149 -11.30 18.27 8.13
CA THR A 149 -10.71 19.44 7.50
C THR A 149 -9.21 19.48 7.77
N GLY A 150 -8.39 19.58 6.73
CA GLY A 150 -6.96 19.84 6.84
C GLY A 150 -6.60 21.26 6.45
N ILE A 151 -5.70 21.88 7.20
CA ILE A 151 -5.14 23.19 6.88
C ILE A 151 -3.62 23.09 6.83
N ASP A 152 -3.01 23.61 5.77
CA ASP A 152 -1.56 23.77 5.68
C ASP A 152 -1.21 25.01 4.85
N MET A 153 -0.01 25.58 5.03
CA MET A 153 0.47 26.67 4.20
C MET A 153 0.90 26.21 2.80
N CYS A 154 1.07 24.91 2.59
CA CYS A 154 1.40 24.29 1.32
C CYS A 154 0.45 23.12 1.03
N SER A 155 -0.16 23.13 -0.16
CA SER A 155 -0.97 22.00 -0.65
C SER A 155 -0.12 20.75 -0.93
N LEU A 156 0.16 19.96 0.12
CA LEU A 156 0.92 18.70 0.09
C LEU A 156 0.05 17.44 0.05
N TRP A 157 -1.26 17.58 0.29
CA TRP A 157 -2.22 16.47 0.32
C TRP A 157 -2.57 15.91 -1.08
N PRO A 158 -3.18 14.70 -1.15
CA PRO A 158 -3.63 14.11 -2.41
C PRO A 158 -4.65 14.99 -3.16
N GLN A 159 -4.38 15.21 -4.46
CA GLN A 159 -5.23 16.05 -5.33
C GLN A 159 -6.30 15.26 -6.09
N VAL A 160 -6.09 13.96 -6.31
CA VAL A 160 -6.93 13.15 -7.21
C VAL A 160 -7.88 12.25 -6.43
N ILE A 161 -7.35 11.40 -5.55
CA ILE A 161 -8.12 10.40 -4.81
C ILE A 161 -8.04 10.69 -3.32
N ARG A 162 -9.18 10.94 -2.68
CA ARG A 162 -9.31 11.17 -1.24
C ARG A 162 -10.70 10.77 -0.73
N PRO A 163 -10.83 10.38 0.55
CA PRO A 163 -12.12 10.16 1.21
C PRO A 163 -13.09 11.34 1.00
N VAL A 164 -14.38 11.02 0.80
CA VAL A 164 -15.42 12.01 0.46
C VAL A 164 -15.75 12.97 1.61
N ASN A 165 -15.41 12.59 2.84
CA ASN A 165 -15.60 13.37 4.06
C ASN A 165 -14.38 14.23 4.42
N LEU A 166 -13.41 14.40 3.51
CA LEU A 166 -12.25 15.26 3.67
C LEU A 166 -12.33 16.54 2.83
N THR A 167 -12.05 17.67 3.49
CA THR A 167 -11.82 18.95 2.82
C THR A 167 -10.48 19.54 3.23
N PHE A 168 -9.90 20.39 2.38
CA PHE A 168 -8.59 21.01 2.60
C PHE A 168 -8.63 22.49 2.30
N THR A 169 -7.89 23.27 3.07
CA THR A 169 -7.73 24.70 2.90
C THR A 169 -6.25 25.06 2.97
N GLU A 170 -5.72 25.66 1.90
CA GLU A 170 -4.37 26.24 1.94
C GLU A 170 -4.44 27.58 2.69
N ALA A 171 -3.80 27.66 3.86
CA ALA A 171 -3.75 28.87 4.68
C ALA A 171 -2.52 28.89 5.58
N ASP A 172 -1.96 30.09 5.75
CA ASP A 172 -0.96 30.36 6.79
C ASP A 172 -1.67 30.59 8.13
N VAL A 173 -1.54 29.63 9.05
CA VAL A 173 -2.19 29.67 10.37
C VAL A 173 -1.68 30.82 11.25
N LEU A 174 -0.52 31.41 10.94
CA LEU A 174 -0.05 32.64 11.58
C LEU A 174 -0.86 33.89 11.18
N GLN A 175 -1.67 33.80 10.13
CA GLN A 175 -2.66 34.82 9.76
C GLN A 175 -4.05 34.55 10.36
N GLY A 176 -4.18 33.51 11.18
CA GLY A 176 -5.43 33.05 11.76
C GLY A 176 -5.98 31.80 11.06
N ILE A 177 -6.67 30.96 11.83
CA ILE A 177 -7.35 29.77 11.31
C ILE A 177 -8.64 30.25 10.59
N PRO A 178 -8.81 30.03 9.27
CA PRO A 178 -9.86 30.62 8.44
C PRO A 178 -11.25 29.99 8.64
N TYR A 179 -11.62 29.74 9.89
CA TYR A 179 -12.90 29.17 10.29
C TYR A 179 -13.53 30.01 11.42
N PRO A 180 -14.86 30.08 11.50
CA PRO A 180 -15.55 30.78 12.59
C PRO A 180 -15.20 30.21 13.97
N ASP A 181 -15.48 30.99 14.99
CA ASP A 181 -15.38 30.56 16.38
C ASP A 181 -16.26 29.33 16.64
N LYS A 182 -15.81 28.42 17.50
CA LYS A 182 -16.57 27.24 17.94
C LYS A 182 -17.10 26.37 16.78
N THR A 183 -16.25 26.10 15.79
CA THR A 183 -16.58 25.29 14.61
C THR A 183 -16.30 23.79 14.84
N PHE A 184 -15.17 23.45 15.47
CA PHE A 184 -14.68 22.06 15.52
C PHE A 184 -14.92 21.40 16.88
N ASP A 185 -15.31 20.13 16.86
CA ASP A 185 -15.47 19.30 18.06
C ASP A 185 -14.12 18.70 18.49
N PHE A 186 -13.25 18.40 17.54
CA PHE A 186 -11.90 17.90 17.77
C PHE A 186 -10.88 18.65 16.91
N VAL A 187 -9.78 19.08 17.51
CA VAL A 187 -8.63 19.66 16.81
C VAL A 187 -7.40 18.80 17.07
N GLN A 188 -6.62 18.53 16.03
CA GLN A 188 -5.34 17.83 16.06
C GLN A 188 -4.24 18.80 15.60
N MET A 189 -3.06 18.69 16.20
CA MET A 189 -1.84 19.33 15.72
C MET A 189 -0.63 18.48 16.12
N ARG A 190 0.28 18.22 15.17
CA ARG A 190 1.42 17.32 15.42
C ARG A 190 2.68 17.74 14.65
N PHE A 191 3.83 17.60 15.30
CA PHE A 191 5.17 17.84 14.73
C PHE A 191 5.39 19.24 14.16
N VAL A 192 4.86 20.27 14.84
CA VAL A 192 4.98 21.67 14.45
C VAL A 192 6.04 22.46 15.26
N VAL A 193 6.85 21.79 16.10
CA VAL A 193 7.93 22.46 16.88
C VAL A 193 8.92 23.27 16.06
N LEU A 194 9.15 22.90 14.79
CA LEU A 194 10.00 23.67 13.87
C LEU A 194 9.22 24.65 12.99
N ALA A 195 7.89 24.68 13.07
CA ALA A 195 7.05 25.59 12.32
C ALA A 195 6.86 26.94 13.03
N PHE A 196 6.79 26.95 14.36
CA PHE A 196 6.45 28.15 15.14
C PHE A 196 7.59 28.63 16.02
N ARG A 197 7.86 29.94 15.95
CA ARG A 197 8.75 30.64 16.89
C ARG A 197 8.13 30.66 18.28
N THR A 198 8.98 30.81 19.28
CA THR A 198 8.59 30.85 20.70
C THR A 198 7.49 31.88 20.99
N ASN A 199 7.52 33.03 20.31
CA ASN A 199 6.53 34.10 20.45
C ASN A 199 5.24 33.91 19.63
N GLU A 200 5.20 32.93 18.73
CA GLU A 200 4.04 32.64 17.86
C GLU A 200 3.09 31.59 18.49
N TRP A 201 3.63 30.69 19.31
CA TRP A 201 2.85 29.68 20.02
C TRP A 201 1.63 30.21 20.79
N PRO A 202 1.70 31.32 21.56
CA PRO A 202 0.52 31.85 22.25
C PRO A 202 -0.61 32.23 21.30
N PHE A 203 -0.28 32.77 20.11
CA PHE A 203 -1.27 33.12 19.10
C PHE A 203 -1.93 31.87 18.52
N ILE A 204 -1.15 30.87 18.11
CA ILE A 204 -1.68 29.61 17.57
C ILE A 204 -2.58 28.89 18.58
N ILE A 205 -2.16 28.81 19.84
CA ILE A 205 -2.96 28.22 20.93
C ILE A 205 -4.27 29.01 21.11
N SER A 206 -4.24 30.34 21.01
CA SER A 206 -5.45 31.16 21.08
C SER A 206 -6.41 30.93 19.92
N GLU A 207 -5.89 30.71 18.70
CA GLU A 207 -6.69 30.41 17.52
C GLU A 207 -7.33 29.01 17.60
N ILE A 208 -6.57 28.00 18.04
CA ILE A 208 -7.10 26.64 18.30
C ILE A 208 -8.24 26.72 19.32
N LYS A 209 -8.05 27.48 20.40
CA LYS A 209 -9.08 27.69 21.42
C LYS A 209 -10.30 28.40 20.86
N ARG A 210 -10.12 29.38 19.97
CA ARG A 210 -11.20 30.13 19.33
C ARG A 210 -12.07 29.23 18.46
N VAL A 211 -11.47 28.37 17.65
CA VAL A 211 -12.21 27.51 16.71
C VAL A 211 -12.78 26.25 17.34
N LEU A 212 -12.31 25.84 18.53
CA LEU A 212 -12.82 24.69 19.25
C LEU A 212 -14.16 25.02 19.94
N LYS A 213 -15.13 24.11 19.81
CA LYS A 213 -16.43 24.19 20.51
C LYS A 213 -16.27 24.05 22.01
N GLU A 214 -17.25 24.55 22.76
CA GLU A 214 -17.38 24.22 24.18
C GLU A 214 -17.61 22.71 24.33
N GLY A 215 -16.82 22.06 25.19
CA GLY A 215 -16.82 20.61 25.31
C GLY A 215 -15.97 19.87 24.26
N GLY A 216 -15.36 20.58 23.31
CA GLY A 216 -14.45 20.00 22.33
C GLY A 216 -13.08 19.65 22.93
N CYS A 217 -12.33 18.83 22.21
CA CYS A 217 -11.01 18.39 22.61
C CYS A 217 -9.90 18.84 21.64
N PHE A 218 -8.74 19.18 22.18
CA PHE A 218 -7.54 19.48 21.39
C PHE A 218 -6.47 18.42 21.70
N GLN A 219 -6.00 17.71 20.68
CA GLN A 219 -4.90 16.76 20.78
C GLN A 219 -3.63 17.38 20.17
N CYS A 220 -2.55 17.38 20.93
CA CYS A 220 -1.26 17.91 20.51
C CYS A 220 -0.17 16.87 20.75
N VAL A 221 0.64 16.57 19.73
CA VAL A 221 1.71 15.57 19.79
C VAL A 221 3.01 16.16 19.26
N GLU A 222 4.05 16.26 20.10
CA GLU A 222 5.33 16.86 19.71
C GLU A 222 6.54 16.11 20.24
N LEU A 223 7.64 16.25 19.51
CA LEU A 223 8.97 15.81 19.94
C LEU A 223 9.65 16.90 20.77
N ASP A 224 10.33 16.50 21.83
CA ASP A 224 11.49 17.22 22.33
C ASP A 224 12.67 16.86 21.41
N MET A 225 13.10 17.83 20.61
CA MET A 225 14.15 17.65 19.60
C MET A 225 15.54 17.54 20.22
N ARG A 226 15.65 17.66 21.55
CA ARG A 226 16.87 17.38 22.28
C ARG A 226 17.06 15.88 22.43
N ILE A 227 18.27 15.43 22.17
CA ILE A 227 18.63 14.02 22.29
C ILE A 227 19.13 13.75 23.70
N ILE A 228 18.51 12.77 24.36
CA ILE A 228 19.01 12.22 25.62
C ILE A 228 20.10 11.20 25.31
N THR A 229 21.34 11.51 25.69
CA THR A 229 22.51 10.71 25.34
C THR A 229 23.64 10.79 26.39
N ALA A 230 24.31 9.66 26.58
CA ALA A 230 25.56 9.57 27.33
C ALA A 230 26.79 9.89 26.46
N ASP A 231 26.65 9.83 25.12
CA ASP A 231 27.77 9.98 24.19
C ASP A 231 28.19 11.45 24.00
N PRO A 232 29.49 11.78 24.11
CA PRO A 232 29.97 13.15 23.94
C PRO A 232 29.71 13.76 22.55
N ILE A 233 29.81 12.97 21.47
CA ILE A 233 29.60 13.44 20.09
C ILE A 233 28.13 13.79 19.89
N ALA A 234 27.23 12.90 20.30
CA ALA A 234 25.78 13.15 20.22
C ALA A 234 25.36 14.34 21.09
N ARG A 235 26.01 14.56 22.25
CA ARG A 235 25.78 15.74 23.09
C ARG A 235 26.19 17.03 22.39
N THR A 236 27.37 17.09 21.79
CA THR A 236 27.82 18.27 21.02
C THR A 236 26.87 18.58 19.87
N TYR A 237 26.37 17.56 19.17
CA TYR A 237 25.35 17.75 18.15
C TYR A 237 24.07 18.38 18.74
N THR A 238 23.60 17.88 19.89
CA THR A 238 22.39 18.38 20.54
C THR A 238 22.52 19.85 20.93
N GLU A 239 23.64 20.24 21.55
CA GLU A 239 23.94 21.63 21.92
C GLU A 239 24.00 22.57 20.69
N ALA A 240 24.57 22.07 19.59
CA ALA A 240 24.63 22.82 18.34
C ALA A 240 23.24 22.98 17.70
N PHE A 241 22.40 21.93 17.75
CA PHE A 241 21.03 21.99 17.25
C PHE A 241 20.16 22.92 18.09
N GLU A 242 20.31 22.92 19.41
CA GLU A 242 19.64 23.88 20.30
C GLU A 242 20.04 25.32 19.96
N SER A 243 21.34 25.58 19.78
CA SER A 243 21.87 26.89 19.40
C SER A 243 21.34 27.32 18.03
N PHE A 244 21.28 26.38 17.08
CA PHE A 244 20.66 26.59 15.78
C PHE A 244 19.20 27.01 15.92
N CYS A 245 18.35 26.23 16.61
CA CYS A 245 16.95 26.58 16.83
C CYS A 245 16.80 27.97 17.47
N ALA A 246 17.57 28.26 18.52
CA ALA A 246 17.52 29.54 19.21
C ALA A 246 17.85 30.72 18.27
N SER A 247 18.81 30.55 17.36
CA SER A 247 19.19 31.60 16.38
C SER A 247 18.06 31.97 15.39
N TYR A 248 17.07 31.09 15.20
CA TYR A 248 15.88 31.33 14.38
C TYR A 248 14.62 31.65 15.21
N GLY A 249 14.76 31.81 16.54
CA GLY A 249 13.65 32.05 17.46
C GLY A 249 12.81 30.82 17.80
N LEU A 250 13.29 29.63 17.42
CA LEU A 250 12.70 28.33 17.72
C LEU A 250 13.21 27.81 19.08
N ASP A 251 12.45 26.89 19.68
CA ASP A 251 12.83 26.21 20.91
C ASP A 251 12.84 24.69 20.69
N ALA A 252 14.04 24.10 20.63
CA ALA A 252 14.22 22.66 20.44
C ALA A 252 13.56 21.82 21.55
N SER A 253 13.34 22.42 22.73
CA SER A 253 12.72 21.79 23.89
C SER A 253 11.21 22.03 24.01
N ALA A 254 10.59 22.66 23.01
CA ALA A 254 9.16 23.01 23.04
C ALA A 254 8.25 21.81 23.34
N GLY A 255 8.54 20.62 22.81
CA GLY A 255 7.79 19.39 23.12
C GLY A 255 7.71 19.08 24.62
N ALA A 256 8.82 19.23 25.35
CA ALA A 256 8.88 19.01 26.79
C ALA A 256 8.26 20.14 27.62
N LYS A 257 7.92 21.28 27.01
CA LYS A 257 7.28 22.44 27.65
C LYS A 257 5.81 22.60 27.27
N LEU A 258 5.28 21.68 26.46
CA LEU A 258 3.91 21.76 25.95
C LEU A 258 2.87 21.83 27.06
N ASP A 259 3.03 21.08 28.15
CA ASP A 259 2.10 21.10 29.28
C ASP A 259 1.93 22.51 29.85
N LEU A 260 3.03 23.22 30.12
CA LEU A 260 3.04 24.59 30.61
C LEU A 260 2.48 25.57 29.57
N MET A 261 2.90 25.44 28.30
CA MET A 261 2.43 26.30 27.21
C MET A 261 0.91 26.19 27.01
N LEU A 262 0.37 24.97 27.10
CA LEU A 262 -1.04 24.70 26.85
C LEU A 262 -1.93 24.96 28.07
N THR A 263 -1.41 24.78 29.29
CA THR A 263 -2.16 25.03 30.53
C THR A 263 -2.07 26.48 31.00
N GLU A 264 -0.88 26.95 31.39
CA GLU A 264 -0.66 28.31 31.90
C GLU A 264 -0.77 29.35 30.76
N GLY A 265 -0.18 29.05 29.61
CA GLY A 265 -0.23 29.94 28.44
C GLY A 265 -1.57 29.91 27.69
N GLY A 266 -2.21 28.73 27.59
CA GLY A 266 -3.45 28.54 26.83
C GLY A 266 -4.75 28.59 27.65
N GLY A 267 -4.66 28.43 28.97
CA GLY A 267 -5.82 28.32 29.85
C GLY A 267 -6.72 27.13 29.49
N MET A 268 -6.13 26.02 29.03
CA MET A 268 -6.81 24.75 28.76
C MET A 268 -6.47 23.71 29.84
N LYS A 269 -7.33 22.72 30.03
CA LYS A 269 -7.13 21.66 31.02
C LYS A 269 -6.68 20.37 30.35
N ILE A 270 -5.61 19.75 30.82
CA ILE A 270 -5.18 18.43 30.37
C ILE A 270 -6.15 17.36 30.89
N LEU A 271 -6.69 16.54 29.98
CA LEU A 271 -7.50 15.35 30.25
C LEU A 271 -6.68 14.06 30.24
N GLN A 272 -5.73 13.97 29.31
CA GLN A 272 -4.83 12.83 29.15
C GLN A 272 -3.45 13.32 28.77
N SER A 273 -2.41 12.68 29.29
CA SER A 273 -1.03 12.88 28.87
C SER A 273 -0.36 11.53 28.63
N GLU A 274 0.49 11.47 27.62
CA GLU A 274 1.32 10.31 27.29
C GLU A 274 2.75 10.78 27.02
N TYR A 275 3.70 9.94 27.45
CA TYR A 275 5.12 10.11 27.15
C TYR A 275 5.66 8.80 26.57
N ARG A 276 6.48 8.89 25.53
CA ARG A 276 7.23 7.78 24.97
C ARG A 276 8.68 8.19 24.71
N GLU A 277 9.59 7.27 24.96
CA GLU A 277 10.97 7.39 24.48
C GLU A 277 11.01 6.93 23.03
N VAL A 278 11.51 7.79 22.15
CA VAL A 278 11.71 7.50 20.73
C VAL A 278 13.15 6.98 20.56
N PRO A 279 13.36 5.67 20.42
CA PRO A 279 14.70 5.12 20.29
C PRO A 279 15.31 5.52 18.93
N LEU A 280 16.59 5.91 18.93
CA LEU A 280 17.32 6.29 17.73
C LEU A 280 18.26 5.17 17.28
N GLY A 281 17.72 4.22 16.52
CA GLY A 281 18.45 3.12 15.88
C GLY A 281 18.78 1.95 16.81
N TRP A 282 17.93 1.75 17.82
CA TRP A 282 17.93 0.60 18.73
C TRP A 282 16.49 0.27 19.13
N GLY A 283 16.25 -0.81 19.90
CA GLY A 283 14.90 -1.13 20.36
C GLY A 283 14.00 -1.77 19.28
N GLY A 284 14.60 -2.27 18.20
CA GLY A 284 13.90 -2.99 17.13
C GLY A 284 13.45 -2.09 15.98
N PRO A 285 12.48 -2.56 15.16
CA PRO A 285 12.11 -1.88 13.92
C PRO A 285 11.68 -0.42 14.09
N ILE A 286 11.01 -0.09 15.20
CA ILE A 286 10.58 1.29 15.49
C ILE A 286 11.78 2.23 15.59
N GLY A 287 12.85 1.83 16.28
CA GLY A 287 14.03 2.68 16.40
C GLY A 287 14.87 2.73 15.13
N ASP A 288 14.92 1.64 14.37
CA ASP A 288 15.54 1.61 13.05
C ASP A 288 14.85 2.55 12.05
N ALA A 289 13.53 2.69 12.15
CA ALA A 289 12.76 3.65 11.37
C ALA A 289 12.98 5.09 11.88
N TYR A 290 12.91 5.32 13.19
CA TYR A 290 13.11 6.67 13.74
C TYR A 290 14.50 7.26 13.49
N ILE A 291 15.56 6.44 13.47
CA ILE A 291 16.89 6.97 13.09
C ILE A 291 16.95 7.37 11.61
N GLN A 292 16.17 6.73 10.73
CA GLN A 292 16.05 7.13 9.31
C GLN A 292 15.23 8.41 9.17
N LEU A 293 14.10 8.52 9.87
CA LEU A 293 13.29 9.74 9.93
C LEU A 293 14.12 10.92 10.43
N PHE A 294 14.86 10.73 11.53
CA PHE A 294 15.76 11.73 12.08
C PHE A 294 16.79 12.19 11.04
N GLN A 295 17.44 11.27 10.33
CA GLN A 295 18.34 11.64 9.23
C GLN A 295 17.66 12.40 8.11
N GLY A 296 16.45 12.00 7.71
CA GLY A 296 15.66 12.70 6.71
C GLY A 296 15.41 14.16 7.10
N THR A 297 15.11 14.42 8.38
CA THR A 297 14.99 15.77 8.92
C THR A 297 16.31 16.54 8.81
N LEU A 298 17.46 15.91 9.13
CA LEU A 298 18.78 16.56 9.04
C LEU A 298 19.19 16.87 7.60
N ASP A 299 18.85 15.99 6.66
CA ASP A 299 19.04 16.21 5.23
C ASP A 299 18.23 17.42 4.76
N GLY A 300 16.96 17.50 5.19
CA GLY A 300 16.06 18.61 4.89
C GLY A 300 16.55 19.95 5.48
N LEU A 301 17.09 19.94 6.70
CA LEU A 301 17.64 21.13 7.35
C LEU A 301 19.08 21.45 6.93
N SER A 302 19.71 20.60 6.12
CA SER A 302 21.14 20.70 5.82
C SER A 302 21.60 22.06 5.28
N PRO A 303 20.83 22.84 4.47
CA PRO A 303 21.28 24.16 4.04
C PRO A 303 21.54 25.11 5.21
N TRP A 304 20.65 25.11 6.21
CA TRP A 304 20.73 25.99 7.37
C TRP A 304 21.67 25.45 8.44
N LEU A 305 21.70 24.13 8.67
CA LEU A 305 22.63 23.50 9.62
C LEU A 305 24.09 23.69 9.19
N LYS A 306 24.41 23.51 7.91
CA LYS A 306 25.77 23.76 7.38
C LYS A 306 26.20 25.22 7.61
N GLN A 307 25.29 26.16 7.33
CA GLN A 307 25.54 27.58 7.55
C GLN A 307 25.75 27.90 9.04
N SER A 308 24.90 27.37 9.92
CA SER A 308 24.98 27.60 11.37
C SER A 308 26.25 26.99 11.99
N LEU A 309 26.67 25.82 11.52
CA LEU A 309 27.89 25.14 11.97
C LEU A 309 29.18 25.70 11.33
N GLY A 310 29.07 26.64 10.38
CA GLY A 310 30.22 27.17 9.64
C GLY A 310 30.90 26.13 8.73
N ILE A 311 30.18 25.07 8.35
CA ILE A 311 30.70 23.99 7.51
C ILE A 311 30.46 24.33 6.04
N THR A 312 31.53 24.67 5.32
CA THR A 312 31.47 25.00 3.89
C THR A 312 31.69 23.80 2.96
N ASP A 313 32.30 22.72 3.48
CA ASP A 313 32.57 21.49 2.74
C ASP A 313 31.50 20.42 3.01
N HIS A 314 30.89 19.89 1.94
CA HIS A 314 29.83 18.87 2.04
C HIS A 314 30.34 17.56 2.62
N GLY A 315 31.57 17.12 2.30
CA GLY A 315 32.13 15.87 2.81
C GLY A 315 32.26 15.86 4.34
N ASN A 316 32.65 17.00 4.93
CA ASN A 316 32.76 17.16 6.37
C ASN A 316 31.40 17.08 7.10
N TYR A 317 30.33 17.60 6.49
CA TYR A 317 28.98 17.51 7.08
C TYR A 317 28.51 16.06 7.11
N ASP A 318 28.62 15.34 5.99
CA ASP A 318 28.16 13.95 5.89
C ASP A 318 28.95 13.03 6.85
N MET A 319 30.25 13.26 6.99
CA MET A 319 31.08 12.58 7.99
C MET A 319 30.62 12.87 9.42
N LEU A 320 30.29 14.11 9.75
CA LEU A 320 29.78 14.49 11.08
C LEU A 320 28.43 13.83 11.37
N MET A 321 27.51 13.85 10.41
CA MET A 321 26.19 13.22 10.55
C MET A 321 26.31 11.70 10.70
N ASN A 322 27.20 11.05 9.94
CA ASN A 322 27.44 9.61 10.07
C ASN A 322 28.04 9.24 11.43
N ARG A 323 29.02 10.01 11.93
CA ARG A 323 29.57 9.81 13.29
C ARG A 323 28.50 10.00 14.36
N THR A 324 27.66 11.03 14.22
CA THR A 324 26.54 11.29 15.13
C THR A 324 25.56 10.12 15.11
N ARG A 325 25.16 9.62 13.93
CA ARG A 325 24.28 8.44 13.81
C ARG A 325 24.85 7.23 14.56
N GLN A 326 26.13 6.91 14.35
CA GLN A 326 26.76 5.77 15.03
C GLN A 326 26.81 5.96 16.54
N ALA A 327 27.14 7.17 17.00
CA ALA A 327 27.12 7.52 18.43
C ALA A 327 25.72 7.34 19.04
N LEU A 328 24.66 7.80 18.36
CA LEU A 328 23.27 7.66 18.81
C LEU A 328 22.88 6.19 19.00
N ILE A 329 23.20 5.35 18.01
CA ILE A 329 22.92 3.91 18.04
C ILE A 329 23.67 3.23 19.18
N GLN A 330 24.98 3.44 19.26
CA GLN A 330 25.85 2.77 20.24
C GLN A 330 25.51 3.15 21.69
N SER A 331 25.15 4.40 21.91
CA SER A 331 24.78 4.91 23.23
C SER A 331 23.32 4.70 23.61
N ARG A 332 22.52 4.07 22.72
CA ARG A 332 21.07 3.90 22.89
C ARG A 332 20.38 5.22 23.20
N SER A 333 20.72 6.25 22.43
CA SER A 333 20.14 7.60 22.58
C SER A 333 18.67 7.63 22.18
N PHE A 334 17.90 8.54 22.76
CA PHE A 334 16.47 8.69 22.45
C PHE A 334 16.02 10.15 22.50
N MET A 335 14.86 10.44 21.90
CA MET A 335 14.13 11.71 22.04
C MET A 335 12.85 11.49 22.85
N GLY A 336 12.34 12.54 23.50
CA GLY A 336 11.05 12.47 24.18
C GLY A 336 9.91 12.79 23.24
N LEU A 337 8.89 11.93 23.15
CA LEU A 337 7.64 12.21 22.46
C LEU A 337 6.53 12.46 23.50
N TYR A 338 5.89 13.62 23.40
CA TYR A 338 4.87 14.07 24.33
C TYR A 338 3.54 14.19 23.59
N ALA A 339 2.48 13.61 24.14
CA ALA A 339 1.13 13.75 23.62
C ALA A 339 0.18 14.21 24.73
N PHE A 340 -0.60 15.25 24.45
CA PHE A 340 -1.57 15.81 25.37
C PHE A 340 -2.94 15.89 24.72
N LEU A 341 -3.96 15.46 25.47
CA LEU A 341 -5.35 15.76 25.20
C LEU A 341 -5.82 16.85 26.14
N LEU A 342 -6.32 17.94 25.58
CA LEU A 342 -6.80 19.10 26.30
C LEU A 342 -8.28 19.34 26.06
N TYR A 343 -8.87 20.06 27.01
CA TYR A 343 -10.29 20.34 27.05
C TYR A 343 -10.56 21.79 27.42
N ILE A 344 -11.59 22.36 26.78
CA ILE A 344 -12.13 23.69 27.08
C ILE A 344 -13.40 23.55 27.92
N ASN A 345 -13.44 24.29 29.04
CA ASN A 345 -14.54 24.34 30.03
C ASN A 345 -15.96 24.13 29.45
N GLY A 346 -16.72 23.25 30.13
CA GLY A 346 -18.09 22.81 29.83
C GLY A 346 -18.39 21.52 30.61
N PRO A 347 -19.64 21.04 30.72
CA PRO A 347 -19.89 19.73 31.32
C PRO A 347 -19.24 18.64 30.46
N LEU A 348 -18.31 17.87 31.03
CA LEU A 348 -17.78 16.65 30.41
C LEU A 348 -18.98 15.77 30.04
N ARG A 349 -19.13 15.44 28.76
CA ARG A 349 -20.11 14.44 28.30
C ARG A 349 -19.61 13.06 28.70
N ALA A 350 -19.72 12.71 29.99
CA ALA A 350 -19.38 11.38 30.46
C ALA A 350 -20.37 10.37 29.85
N ARG A 351 -19.93 9.58 28.86
CA ARG A 351 -20.67 8.42 28.36
C ARG A 351 -19.99 7.14 28.81
N ILE A 352 -20.70 6.36 29.61
CA ILE A 352 -20.28 5.00 29.98
C ILE A 352 -20.76 4.07 28.87
N HIS A 353 -19.86 3.65 27.99
CA HIS A 353 -20.13 2.52 27.09
C HIS A 353 -19.90 1.21 27.86
N PHE A 354 -20.98 0.53 28.27
CA PHE A 354 -20.87 -0.87 28.70
C PHE A 354 -20.72 -1.76 27.47
N ARG A 355 -19.52 -2.29 27.24
CA ARG A 355 -19.33 -3.45 26.35
C ARG A 355 -19.68 -4.70 27.16
N VAL A 356 -20.94 -5.09 27.19
CA VAL A 356 -21.35 -6.37 27.80
C VAL A 356 -20.93 -7.49 26.87
N VAL A 357 -19.83 -8.18 27.19
CA VAL A 357 -19.50 -9.48 26.61
C VAL A 357 -20.33 -10.52 27.38
N LEU A 358 -21.50 -10.89 26.85
CA LEU A 358 -22.24 -12.04 27.37
C LEU A 358 -21.54 -13.32 26.89
N HIS A 359 -20.78 -13.95 27.79
CA HIS A 359 -20.44 -15.37 27.66
C HIS A 359 -21.70 -16.18 27.97
N ALA A 360 -22.49 -16.51 26.95
CA ALA A 360 -23.52 -17.52 27.08
C ALA A 360 -22.86 -18.90 26.97
N SER A 361 -22.74 -19.58 28.11
CA SER A 361 -22.63 -21.04 28.14
C SER A 361 -24.05 -21.59 28.20
N SER A 362 -24.43 -22.43 27.25
CA SER A 362 -25.65 -23.23 27.38
C SER A 362 -25.46 -24.60 26.74
N HIS A 363 -25.49 -25.62 27.60
CA HIS A 363 -25.92 -26.96 27.25
C HIS A 363 -27.41 -26.97 26.88
N ASP A 364 -27.74 -27.88 25.96
CA ASP A 364 -29.05 -28.46 25.63
C ASP A 364 -30.13 -27.66 24.86
N ALA A 365 -30.27 -28.11 23.60
CA ALA A 365 -31.47 -28.65 22.94
C ALA A 365 -32.80 -27.87 22.90
N ASN A 366 -33.22 -27.61 21.65
CA ASN A 366 -34.57 -27.48 21.12
C ASN A 366 -35.49 -26.36 21.65
N VAL A 367 -35.93 -25.54 20.68
CA VAL A 367 -37.20 -24.79 20.54
C VAL A 367 -36.94 -23.30 20.24
N SER A 368 -37.36 -22.88 19.04
CA SER A 368 -37.48 -21.48 18.61
C SER A 368 -38.79 -20.86 19.12
N PRO A 369 -38.79 -19.57 19.53
CA PRO A 369 -39.64 -18.55 18.88
C PRO A 369 -39.05 -17.11 18.88
N PRO A 370 -39.70 -16.10 18.24
CA PRO A 370 -39.04 -14.89 17.74
C PRO A 370 -39.03 -13.73 18.76
N PHE A 371 -37.94 -12.96 18.81
CA PHE A 371 -37.88 -11.72 19.60
C PHE A 371 -37.94 -10.47 18.71
N ARG A 372 -38.99 -9.66 18.91
CA ARG A 372 -39.06 -8.24 18.52
C ARG A 372 -38.34 -7.41 19.58
N LEU A 373 -37.41 -6.54 19.19
CA LEU A 373 -36.83 -5.53 20.08
C LEU A 373 -37.78 -4.33 20.24
N PHE A 374 -38.09 -3.98 21.49
CA PHE A 374 -38.63 -2.68 21.87
C PHE A 374 -37.52 -1.82 22.46
N TRP A 375 -37.46 -0.55 22.06
CA TRP A 375 -36.59 0.46 22.66
C TRP A 375 -37.34 1.15 23.80
N PHE A 376 -36.73 1.23 24.98
CA PHE A 376 -37.16 2.14 26.04
C PHE A 376 -35.96 2.93 26.58
N SER A 377 -36.10 4.25 26.58
CA SER A 377 -35.20 5.19 27.24
C SER A 377 -35.90 5.79 28.45
N PHE A 378 -35.26 5.82 29.62
CA PHE A 378 -35.60 6.76 30.70
C PHE A 378 -34.37 7.14 31.55
N PRO A 379 -34.38 8.33 32.20
CA PRO A 379 -33.21 8.99 32.77
C PRO A 379 -32.93 8.65 34.25
N THR A 380 -31.68 8.87 34.67
CA THR A 380 -31.09 8.80 36.04
C THR A 380 -31.77 9.78 37.04
N PRO A 381 -31.57 9.72 38.41
CA PRO A 381 -30.26 9.62 39.10
C PRO A 381 -30.16 9.10 40.60
N ILE A 382 -28.90 9.09 41.13
CA ILE A 382 -28.39 9.15 42.54
C ILE A 382 -28.30 7.85 43.42
N LEU A 383 -27.09 7.44 43.85
CA LEU A 383 -26.56 7.51 45.26
C LEU A 383 -25.19 6.79 45.43
N ILE A 384 -24.50 7.19 46.50
CA ILE A 384 -23.11 7.11 46.94
C ILE A 384 -22.76 5.88 47.84
N HIS A 385 -21.47 5.53 47.91
CA HIS A 385 -20.68 4.85 48.99
C HIS A 385 -20.59 3.30 49.13
N SER A 386 -19.32 2.84 49.15
CA SER A 386 -18.69 1.78 50.00
C SER A 386 -18.28 0.47 49.31
N ILE A 387 -16.97 0.19 49.23
CA ILE A 387 -16.23 -0.74 50.11
C ILE A 387 -14.74 -0.77 49.71
N LEU A 388 -13.90 -0.57 50.72
CA LEU A 388 -12.44 -0.66 50.75
C LEU A 388 -12.08 -1.95 51.52
N ALA A 389 -10.96 -2.56 51.16
CA ALA A 389 -10.16 -3.54 51.90
C ALA A 389 -10.47 -5.05 51.75
N MET A 390 -9.52 -5.80 51.18
CA MET A 390 -8.78 -6.86 51.88
C MET A 390 -7.45 -7.17 51.15
N SER A 391 -6.46 -7.61 51.93
CA SER A 391 -5.03 -7.38 51.73
C SER A 391 -4.21 -8.68 51.68
N LYS A 392 -3.12 -8.64 50.88
CA LYS A 392 -1.75 -9.16 51.14
C LYS A 392 -1.41 -10.67 51.17
N ARG A 393 -0.18 -10.89 50.64
CA ARG A 393 0.84 -11.99 50.75
C ARG A 393 0.73 -13.10 49.70
N SER A 394 1.81 -13.57 49.08
CA SER A 394 3.20 -13.77 49.56
C SER A 394 4.31 -13.51 48.53
N LYS A 395 5.56 -13.59 49.01
CA LYS A 395 6.86 -13.21 48.41
C LYS A 395 7.58 -14.36 47.68
N ARG A 396 8.45 -13.94 46.73
CA ARG A 396 9.83 -14.38 46.40
C ARG A 396 10.11 -15.84 46.04
N GLU A 397 10.80 -16.01 44.91
CA GLU A 397 12.10 -16.70 44.85
C GLU A 397 13.02 -16.07 43.79
N ARG A 398 14.29 -15.86 44.17
CA ARG A 398 15.43 -15.40 43.36
C ARG A 398 16.34 -16.62 43.23
N ILE A 399 16.84 -16.91 42.04
CA ILE A 399 17.99 -17.80 41.85
C ILE A 399 19.11 -16.98 41.19
N SER A 400 20.25 -16.95 41.86
CA SER A 400 21.52 -16.38 41.45
C SER A 400 22.31 -17.38 40.60
N TYR A 401 23.11 -16.89 39.65
CA TYR A 401 24.35 -17.57 39.26
C TYR A 401 25.53 -16.63 39.48
N LYS A 402 26.56 -17.18 40.13
CA LYS A 402 27.82 -16.57 40.51
C LYS A 402 28.80 -16.57 39.34
N GLU A 403 29.70 -15.60 39.42
CA GLU A 403 30.93 -15.39 38.66
C GLU A 403 31.87 -16.61 38.64
N ALA A 404 32.67 -16.67 37.59
CA ALA A 404 34.00 -17.27 37.59
C ALA A 404 34.95 -16.27 36.90
N ASP A 405 35.68 -15.51 37.73
CA ASP A 405 36.95 -14.90 37.38
C ASP A 405 38.05 -15.98 37.40
N ASP A 406 38.93 -15.97 36.41
CA ASP A 406 40.38 -15.87 36.61
C ASP A 406 41.12 -16.05 35.27
N PHE A 407 41.84 -15.01 34.84
CA PHE A 407 43.27 -15.11 34.51
C PHE A 407 43.84 -13.71 34.28
N GLY A 408 44.61 -13.24 35.26
CA GLY A 408 46.03 -12.90 35.04
C GLY A 408 46.36 -11.56 34.39
N SER A 409 46.82 -10.65 35.25
CA SER A 409 47.29 -9.29 35.05
C SER A 409 48.61 -9.10 34.29
N ASP A 410 48.86 -7.82 34.01
CA ASP A 410 50.14 -7.11 33.82
C ASP A 410 50.67 -6.96 32.38
N PHE A 411 50.68 -5.74 31.86
CA PHE A 411 51.89 -4.91 31.85
C PHE A 411 51.62 -3.45 31.43
N ASN A 412 52.56 -2.62 31.87
CA ASN A 412 52.50 -1.20 32.16
C ASN A 412 52.75 -0.29 30.93
N THR A 413 52.41 0.99 31.13
CA THR A 413 52.73 2.14 30.27
C THR A 413 54.23 2.33 30.01
N GLY A 414 54.61 2.74 28.79
CA GLY A 414 55.95 3.21 28.47
C GLY A 414 56.06 3.73 27.04
N ILE A 415 56.08 5.07 26.91
CA ILE A 415 56.45 5.80 25.70
C ILE A 415 57.98 5.78 25.62
N GLU A 416 58.56 5.36 24.49
CA GLU A 416 59.86 5.83 24.03
C GLU A 416 59.90 5.84 22.49
N ASN A 417 60.40 6.96 21.97
CA ASN A 417 60.58 7.25 20.56
C ASN A 417 61.86 6.59 20.06
N GLU A 418 61.81 5.94 18.89
CA GLU A 418 62.97 5.85 18.00
C GLU A 418 62.51 6.18 16.58
N ASP A 419 63.03 7.31 16.09
CA ASP A 419 63.06 7.69 14.69
C ASP A 419 63.97 6.72 13.94
N ASP A 420 63.46 6.08 12.88
CA ASP A 420 64.33 5.66 11.78
C ASP A 420 63.73 6.03 10.42
N HIS A 421 64.55 6.72 9.64
CA HIS A 421 64.26 7.27 8.34
C HIS A 421 64.31 6.16 7.29
N GLY A 422 63.13 5.77 6.78
CA GLY A 422 63.00 4.92 5.60
C GLY A 422 62.00 5.49 4.61
N GLU A 423 62.49 6.13 3.54
CA GLU A 423 61.69 6.52 2.36
C GLU A 423 60.94 5.30 1.78
N TYR A 424 59.62 5.27 1.90
CA TYR A 424 58.80 4.31 1.16
C TYR A 424 58.46 4.87 -0.23
N LYS A 425 59.22 4.44 -1.24
CA LYS A 425 58.93 4.69 -2.66
C LYS A 425 57.59 4.05 -3.06
N PRO A 426 56.71 4.74 -3.81
CA PRO A 426 55.51 4.13 -4.36
C PRO A 426 55.88 3.05 -5.39
N ARG A 427 55.40 1.81 -5.20
CA ARG A 427 55.49 0.75 -6.21
C ARG A 427 54.58 1.09 -7.39
N SER A 428 55.18 1.09 -8.58
CA SER A 428 54.58 1.37 -9.88
C SER A 428 53.52 0.35 -10.29
N ARG A 429 52.40 0.85 -10.82
CA ARG A 429 51.37 0.09 -11.55
C ARG A 429 51.92 -0.41 -12.90
N PRO A 430 51.60 -1.63 -13.34
CA PRO A 430 51.67 -1.97 -14.76
C PRO A 430 50.54 -1.27 -15.51
N SER A 431 50.87 -0.63 -16.63
CA SER A 431 49.97 0.12 -17.50
C SER A 431 48.94 -0.78 -18.20
N ALA A 432 47.65 -0.61 -17.91
CA ALA A 432 46.56 -1.15 -18.72
C ALA A 432 46.24 -0.17 -19.86
N LYS A 433 46.38 -0.64 -21.11
CA LYS A 433 46.09 0.12 -22.32
C LYS A 433 44.57 0.32 -22.49
N THR A 434 44.19 1.56 -22.71
CA THR A 434 42.85 2.02 -23.09
C THR A 434 42.44 1.51 -24.47
N THR A 435 41.25 0.94 -24.59
CA THR A 435 40.52 0.85 -25.87
C THR A 435 39.05 1.26 -25.68
N LYS A 436 38.64 2.25 -26.49
CA LYS A 436 37.30 2.87 -26.50
C LYS A 436 36.26 1.89 -27.07
N SER A 437 35.20 1.56 -26.33
CA SER A 437 34.02 0.88 -26.89
C SER A 437 33.07 1.91 -27.52
N LYS A 438 32.98 1.91 -28.86
CA LYS A 438 31.96 2.64 -29.62
C LYS A 438 30.64 1.85 -29.64
N LYS A 439 29.52 2.55 -29.43
CA LYS A 439 28.16 2.11 -29.78
C LYS A 439 28.13 1.58 -31.23
N LYS A 440 27.52 0.42 -31.46
CA LYS A 440 27.14 -0.09 -32.79
C LYS A 440 25.63 -0.27 -32.86
N GLN A 441 25.03 0.32 -33.89
CA GLN A 441 23.66 0.08 -34.38
C GLN A 441 23.48 -1.38 -34.88
N PRO A 442 22.23 -1.88 -34.98
CA PRO A 442 21.96 -3.25 -35.36
C PRO A 442 22.19 -3.48 -36.87
N THR A 443 22.71 -4.64 -37.23
CA THR A 443 22.76 -5.15 -38.62
C THR A 443 22.48 -6.67 -38.60
N PRO A 444 21.84 -7.21 -39.66
CA PRO A 444 20.95 -8.36 -39.58
C PRO A 444 21.71 -9.67 -39.45
N ILE A 445 21.22 -10.56 -38.57
CA ILE A 445 21.80 -11.89 -38.40
C ILE A 445 21.37 -12.77 -39.57
N THR A 446 22.37 -13.22 -40.32
CA THR A 446 22.26 -14.25 -41.35
C THR A 446 22.17 -15.61 -40.67
N THR A 447 21.23 -16.41 -41.16
CA THR A 447 20.85 -17.75 -40.72
C THR A 447 22.06 -18.68 -40.53
N ILE A 448 22.27 -19.16 -39.30
CA ILE A 448 23.06 -20.36 -39.02
C ILE A 448 22.16 -21.30 -38.23
N SER A 449 21.68 -22.34 -38.93
CA SER A 449 20.87 -23.40 -38.36
C SER A 449 21.71 -24.17 -37.33
N THR A 450 21.34 -24.04 -36.06
CA THR A 450 21.72 -25.01 -35.03
C THR A 450 20.46 -25.81 -34.71
N ASN A 451 20.56 -27.13 -34.93
CA ASN A 451 19.50 -28.10 -34.65
C ASN A 451 19.08 -27.97 -33.18
N THR A 452 17.93 -27.36 -32.97
CA THR A 452 17.18 -27.32 -31.71
C THR A 452 16.04 -28.33 -31.84
N ASP A 453 16.39 -29.61 -31.83
CA ASP A 453 15.41 -30.71 -31.82
C ASP A 453 15.80 -31.71 -30.73
N ALA A 454 15.29 -31.46 -29.52
CA ALA A 454 14.84 -32.46 -28.55
C ALA A 454 14.32 -31.79 -27.26
N THR A 455 13.48 -30.76 -27.37
CA THR A 455 12.56 -30.42 -26.27
C THR A 455 11.57 -31.57 -26.13
N VAL A 456 11.48 -32.16 -24.94
CA VAL A 456 10.53 -33.24 -24.64
C VAL A 456 9.13 -32.66 -24.66
N HIS A 457 8.52 -32.59 -25.84
CA HIS A 457 7.17 -32.08 -26.00
C HIS A 457 6.15 -33.17 -25.72
N GLY A 458 5.27 -32.91 -24.75
CA GLY A 458 4.04 -33.69 -24.61
C GLY A 458 3.13 -33.46 -25.83
N ALA A 459 2.36 -34.47 -26.22
CA ALA A 459 1.40 -34.37 -27.31
C ALA A 459 -0.03 -34.28 -26.78
N TRP A 460 -0.93 -33.67 -27.56
CA TRP A 460 -2.37 -33.73 -27.28
C TRP A 460 -2.86 -35.17 -27.42
N ASP A 461 -3.71 -35.61 -26.49
CA ASP A 461 -4.33 -36.93 -26.55
C ASP A 461 -5.83 -36.79 -26.31
N GLU A 462 -6.57 -36.65 -27.41
CA GLU A 462 -8.00 -36.38 -27.41
C GLU A 462 -8.79 -37.49 -26.69
N GLN A 463 -8.40 -38.76 -26.88
CA GLN A 463 -9.13 -39.89 -26.31
C GLN A 463 -8.98 -39.88 -24.78
N ARG A 464 -7.75 -39.84 -24.28
CA ARG A 464 -7.48 -39.77 -22.84
C ARG A 464 -8.09 -38.53 -22.20
N THR A 465 -8.08 -37.41 -22.91
CA THR A 465 -8.69 -36.15 -22.43
C THR A 465 -10.19 -36.28 -22.28
N LYS A 466 -10.89 -36.85 -23.27
CA LYS A 466 -12.34 -37.10 -23.17
C LYS A 466 -12.68 -38.08 -22.06
N GLU A 467 -11.87 -39.12 -21.87
CA GLU A 467 -12.03 -40.10 -20.78
C GLU A 467 -11.87 -39.43 -19.41
N LEU A 468 -10.82 -38.61 -19.24
CA LEU A 468 -10.57 -37.86 -18.01
C LEU A 468 -11.66 -36.84 -17.75
N ALA A 469 -12.05 -36.02 -18.73
CA ALA A 469 -13.10 -35.02 -18.58
C ALA A 469 -14.46 -35.66 -18.21
N LYS A 470 -14.75 -36.85 -18.74
CA LYS A 470 -15.96 -37.61 -18.39
C LYS A 470 -15.90 -38.17 -16.97
N LYS A 471 -14.75 -38.71 -16.56
CA LYS A 471 -14.58 -39.34 -15.24
C LYS A 471 -14.41 -38.30 -14.12
N TYR A 472 -13.75 -37.20 -14.43
CA TYR A 472 -13.37 -36.10 -13.54
C TYR A 472 -13.83 -34.78 -14.16
N PRO A 473 -15.14 -34.49 -14.14
CA PRO A 473 -15.67 -33.25 -14.71
C PRO A 473 -15.09 -32.04 -13.97
N ASP A 474 -14.68 -31.02 -14.72
CA ASP A 474 -14.02 -29.86 -14.15
C ASP A 474 -14.96 -29.08 -13.22
N THR A 475 -14.44 -28.67 -12.08
CA THR A 475 -15.14 -27.75 -11.16
C THR A 475 -14.94 -26.29 -11.53
N TYR A 476 -14.26 -26.01 -12.65
CA TYR A 476 -13.81 -24.68 -13.07
C TYR A 476 -14.96 -23.64 -13.11
N TRP A 477 -16.15 -24.06 -13.52
CA TRP A 477 -17.34 -23.20 -13.63
C TRP A 477 -18.21 -23.16 -12.37
N LYS A 478 -17.80 -23.82 -11.29
CA LYS A 478 -18.48 -23.73 -10.01
C LYS A 478 -18.07 -22.43 -9.32
N PHE A 479 -18.81 -21.37 -9.62
CA PHE A 479 -18.67 -20.10 -8.92
C PHE A 479 -19.17 -20.20 -7.49
N HIS A 480 -18.45 -19.58 -6.56
CA HIS A 480 -18.90 -19.44 -5.16
C HIS A 480 -20.30 -18.80 -5.08
N ALA A 481 -20.64 -17.89 -5.99
CA ALA A 481 -21.96 -17.26 -6.08
C ALA A 481 -23.11 -18.24 -6.42
N ASN A 482 -22.80 -19.44 -6.88
CA ASN A 482 -23.81 -20.48 -7.15
C ASN A 482 -24.12 -21.34 -5.91
N VAL A 483 -23.46 -21.12 -4.76
CA VAL A 483 -23.84 -21.78 -3.50
C VAL A 483 -25.16 -21.19 -3.02
N ALA A 484 -26.11 -22.06 -2.64
CA ALA A 484 -27.52 -21.73 -2.43
C ALA A 484 -27.80 -20.63 -1.38
N ASP A 485 -26.80 -20.26 -0.58
CA ASP A 485 -26.90 -19.26 0.49
C ASP A 485 -25.73 -18.24 0.48
N SER A 486 -24.98 -18.12 -0.63
CA SER A 486 -23.78 -17.25 -0.66
C SER A 486 -24.07 -15.75 -0.62
N HIS A 487 -25.32 -15.33 -0.86
CA HIS A 487 -25.72 -13.93 -1.05
C HIS A 487 -24.90 -13.15 -2.10
N MET A 488 -24.05 -13.81 -2.88
CA MET A 488 -23.16 -13.16 -3.84
C MET A 488 -23.85 -12.91 -5.18
N ILE A 489 -23.50 -11.79 -5.81
CA ILE A 489 -24.08 -11.37 -7.09
C ILE A 489 -23.52 -12.25 -8.21
N LYS A 490 -24.40 -12.87 -8.98
CA LYS A 490 -24.04 -13.73 -10.13
C LYS A 490 -23.73 -12.94 -11.40
N THR A 491 -24.38 -11.79 -11.60
CA THR A 491 -24.24 -10.98 -12.81
C THR A 491 -24.26 -9.51 -12.45
N ILE A 492 -23.24 -8.77 -12.89
CA ILE A 492 -23.17 -7.32 -12.74
C ILE A 492 -23.83 -6.68 -13.95
N ASN A 493 -24.92 -5.96 -13.74
CA ASN A 493 -25.64 -5.23 -14.80
C ASN A 493 -26.46 -4.08 -14.19
N SER A 494 -27.24 -3.37 -15.00
CA SER A 494 -28.07 -2.25 -14.54
C SER A 494 -29.15 -2.64 -13.53
N GLN A 495 -29.56 -3.92 -13.48
CA GLN A 495 -30.53 -4.48 -12.54
C GLN A 495 -29.87 -5.02 -11.27
N SER A 496 -28.55 -5.24 -11.29
CA SER A 496 -27.73 -5.73 -10.18
C SER A 496 -26.41 -4.93 -10.14
N PRO A 497 -26.48 -3.63 -9.80
CA PRO A 497 -25.30 -2.78 -9.78
C PRO A 497 -24.36 -3.18 -8.64
N LEU A 498 -23.07 -2.94 -8.83
CA LEU A 498 -22.12 -3.02 -7.73
C LEU A 498 -22.43 -1.91 -6.73
N VAL A 499 -22.57 -2.29 -5.46
CA VAL A 499 -22.73 -1.36 -4.35
C VAL A 499 -21.50 -1.52 -3.47
N SER A 500 -20.85 -0.40 -3.13
CA SER A 500 -19.75 -0.41 -2.18
C SER A 500 -20.28 -0.77 -0.79
N ILE A 501 -19.72 -1.81 -0.19
CA ILE A 501 -19.94 -2.12 1.22
C ILE A 501 -18.95 -1.28 2.03
N PRO A 502 -19.40 -0.49 3.02
CA PRO A 502 -18.50 0.29 3.87
C PRO A 502 -17.83 -0.64 4.89
N CYS A 503 -16.81 -1.38 4.46
CA CYS A 503 -15.97 -2.19 5.35
C CYS A 503 -14.52 -1.68 5.31
N THR A 504 -13.86 -1.63 6.47
CA THR A 504 -12.46 -1.24 6.57
C THR A 504 -11.61 -2.45 6.91
N MET A 505 -10.84 -2.94 5.94
CA MET A 505 -9.82 -3.96 6.15
C MET A 505 -8.44 -3.28 6.21
N THR A 506 -7.78 -3.35 7.36
CA THR A 506 -6.43 -2.79 7.52
C THR A 506 -5.38 -3.88 7.45
N ASP A 507 -4.26 -3.59 6.78
CA ASP A 507 -3.05 -4.41 6.81
C ASP A 507 -1.80 -3.55 7.04
N GLN A 508 -0.73 -4.17 7.57
CA GLN A 508 0.52 -3.50 7.93
C GLN A 508 1.43 -3.24 6.72
N GLY A 509 1.06 -3.74 5.55
CA GLY A 509 1.72 -3.49 4.28
C GLY A 509 0.78 -3.76 3.12
N PRO A 510 1.23 -3.51 1.88
CA PRO A 510 0.46 -3.79 0.68
C PRO A 510 -0.10 -5.22 0.66
N ILE A 511 -1.40 -5.33 0.39
CA ILE A 511 -2.04 -6.61 0.07
C ILE A 511 -1.62 -6.98 -1.35
N THR A 512 -0.84 -8.05 -1.46
CA THR A 512 -0.27 -8.52 -2.73
C THR A 512 -1.26 -9.41 -3.49
N SER A 513 -2.03 -10.22 -2.76
CA SER A 513 -3.16 -10.97 -3.32
C SER A 513 -4.18 -11.35 -2.25
N MET A 514 -5.28 -11.95 -2.70
CA MET A 514 -6.36 -12.45 -1.84
C MET A 514 -6.97 -13.73 -2.40
N THR A 515 -7.60 -14.53 -1.54
CA THR A 515 -8.25 -15.79 -1.92
C THR A 515 -9.48 -16.04 -1.06
N LEU A 516 -10.59 -16.45 -1.68
CA LEU A 516 -11.80 -16.88 -0.99
C LEU A 516 -11.73 -18.39 -0.66
N SER A 517 -12.39 -18.80 0.41
CA SER A 517 -12.71 -20.21 0.67
C SER A 517 -13.64 -20.78 -0.40
N ASP A 518 -13.68 -22.10 -0.55
CA ASP A 518 -14.52 -22.78 -1.55
C ASP A 518 -16.02 -22.43 -1.41
N ASP A 519 -16.48 -22.13 -0.20
CA ASP A 519 -17.86 -21.69 0.11
C ASP A 519 -18.05 -20.17 0.10
N GLY A 520 -16.98 -19.39 -0.09
CA GLY A 520 -17.00 -17.92 -0.12
C GLY A 520 -17.20 -17.25 1.25
N THR A 521 -17.19 -18.00 2.35
CA THR A 521 -17.41 -17.47 3.70
C THR A 521 -16.16 -16.81 4.30
N LEU A 522 -14.97 -17.21 3.87
CA LEU A 522 -13.71 -16.66 4.35
C LEU A 522 -12.95 -15.96 3.22
N LEU A 523 -12.41 -14.79 3.52
CA LEU A 523 -11.47 -14.05 2.68
C LEU A 523 -10.09 -14.07 3.33
N VAL A 524 -9.10 -14.57 2.60
CA VAL A 524 -7.69 -14.59 3.01
C VAL A 524 -6.94 -13.50 2.26
N THR A 525 -6.16 -12.68 2.98
CA THR A 525 -5.25 -11.68 2.39
C THR A 525 -3.80 -12.02 2.70
N TYR A 526 -2.92 -11.72 1.75
CA TYR A 526 -1.48 -11.92 1.85
C TYR A 526 -0.79 -10.57 1.73
N SER A 527 0.24 -10.34 2.55
CA SER A 527 0.99 -9.09 2.56
C SER A 527 2.49 -9.32 2.56
N ASN A 528 3.23 -8.32 2.11
CA ASN A 528 4.69 -8.30 2.16
C ASN A 528 5.28 -8.12 3.59
N THR A 529 4.48 -8.29 4.64
CA THR A 529 4.93 -8.18 6.04
C THR A 529 5.05 -9.54 6.74
N GLY A 530 4.93 -10.63 5.97
CA GLY A 530 4.99 -12.00 6.50
C GLY A 530 3.79 -12.33 7.39
N ALA A 531 2.64 -11.71 7.10
CA ALA A 531 1.39 -11.95 7.79
C ALA A 531 0.29 -12.30 6.79
N VAL A 532 -0.50 -13.30 7.17
CA VAL A 532 -1.72 -13.71 6.47
C VAL A 532 -2.89 -13.36 7.37
N LYS A 533 -3.92 -12.73 6.81
CA LYS A 533 -5.14 -12.42 7.57
C LYS A 533 -6.33 -13.13 6.95
N ILE A 534 -7.21 -13.64 7.81
CA ILE A 534 -8.40 -14.37 7.43
C ILE A 534 -9.59 -13.63 8.01
N TYR A 535 -10.55 -13.31 7.16
CA TYR A 535 -11.72 -12.51 7.46
C TYR A 535 -12.99 -13.31 7.17
N ASP A 536 -14.01 -13.12 8.00
CA ASP A 536 -15.34 -13.66 7.80
C ASP A 536 -16.15 -12.70 6.94
N VAL A 537 -16.48 -13.10 5.72
CA VAL A 537 -17.20 -12.29 4.74
C VAL A 537 -18.64 -12.04 5.18
N GLN A 538 -19.23 -12.94 5.98
CA GLN A 538 -20.61 -12.86 6.44
C GLN A 538 -20.76 -12.01 7.70
N ASP A 539 -19.73 -11.95 8.54
CA ASP A 539 -19.66 -11.09 9.74
C ASP A 539 -18.91 -9.77 9.44
N ASP A 540 -19.37 -9.03 8.42
CA ASP A 540 -18.86 -7.69 8.04
C ASP A 540 -17.32 -7.62 7.86
N PHE A 541 -16.75 -8.62 7.17
CA PHE A 541 -15.30 -8.76 6.99
C PHE A 541 -14.53 -8.74 8.31
N ARG A 542 -15.09 -9.29 9.39
CA ARG A 542 -14.41 -9.37 10.67
C ARG A 542 -13.16 -10.24 10.58
N LEU A 543 -12.06 -9.76 11.14
CA LEU A 543 -10.82 -10.53 11.27
C LEU A 543 -11.01 -11.75 12.19
N VAL A 544 -10.86 -12.95 11.63
CA VAL A 544 -10.95 -14.25 12.31
C VAL A 544 -9.60 -14.72 12.84
N ARG A 545 -8.55 -14.59 12.01
CA ARG A 545 -7.19 -15.03 12.33
C ARG A 545 -6.14 -14.13 11.67
N LYS A 546 -4.97 -14.06 12.32
CA LYS A 546 -3.72 -13.56 11.74
C LYS A 546 -2.68 -14.67 11.90
N LEU A 547 -2.25 -15.24 10.79
CA LEU A 547 -1.21 -16.28 10.76
C LEU A 547 0.13 -15.64 10.46
N ARG A 548 1.16 -16.12 11.14
CA ARG A 548 2.57 -15.78 10.92
C ARG A 548 3.42 -16.94 11.37
N ASP A 549 4.52 -17.14 10.68
CA ASP A 549 5.58 -18.03 11.13
C ASP A 549 6.42 -17.32 12.21
N THR A 550 6.18 -17.67 13.48
CA THR A 550 6.85 -17.03 14.62
C THR A 550 8.29 -17.50 14.81
N ASP A 551 8.65 -18.65 14.22
CA ASP A 551 9.98 -19.23 14.34
C ASP A 551 10.92 -18.77 13.21
N GLU A 552 10.38 -18.06 12.20
CA GLU A 552 11.16 -17.51 11.10
C GLU A 552 12.08 -16.38 11.57
N LYS A 553 13.38 -16.57 11.36
CA LYS A 553 14.42 -15.61 11.77
C LYS A 553 14.70 -14.58 10.68
N HIS A 554 14.45 -14.97 9.43
CA HIS A 554 14.65 -14.14 8.25
C HIS A 554 13.45 -13.21 8.01
N ILE A 555 13.48 -12.44 6.93
CA ILE A 555 12.33 -11.64 6.50
C ILE A 555 11.46 -12.54 5.65
N ASP A 556 10.18 -12.60 5.99
CA ASP A 556 9.19 -13.40 5.29
C ASP A 556 8.14 -12.46 4.69
N GLU A 557 7.73 -12.72 3.47
CA GLU A 557 6.70 -11.99 2.74
C GLU A 557 5.75 -13.01 2.10
N PHE A 558 4.44 -12.79 2.19
CA PHE A 558 3.46 -13.68 1.58
C PHE A 558 2.80 -13.00 0.39
N TYR A 559 2.89 -13.64 -0.77
CA TYR A 559 2.37 -13.12 -2.04
C TYR A 559 1.14 -13.87 -2.51
N CYS A 560 1.01 -15.15 -2.17
CA CYS A 560 -0.09 -15.99 -2.61
C CYS A 560 -0.36 -17.14 -1.63
N GLY A 561 -1.51 -17.78 -1.79
CA GLY A 561 -1.85 -18.98 -1.05
C GLY A 561 -3.20 -19.56 -1.45
N THR A 562 -3.54 -20.73 -0.90
CA THR A 562 -4.80 -21.42 -1.18
C THR A 562 -5.30 -22.20 0.03
N LEU A 563 -6.60 -22.10 0.30
CA LEU A 563 -7.29 -22.90 1.32
C LEU A 563 -7.57 -24.32 0.82
N THR A 564 -7.33 -25.27 1.70
CA THR A 564 -7.61 -26.69 1.48
C THR A 564 -8.85 -27.14 2.25
N PRO A 565 -9.51 -28.25 1.87
CA PRO A 565 -10.80 -28.65 2.44
C PRO A 565 -10.79 -28.96 3.95
N ASN A 566 -9.64 -29.25 4.53
CA ASN A 566 -9.50 -29.61 5.95
C ASN A 566 -8.98 -28.45 6.82
N GLY A 567 -9.08 -27.22 6.33
CA GLY A 567 -8.66 -26.03 7.09
C GLY A 567 -7.15 -25.80 7.09
N MET A 568 -6.38 -26.47 6.22
CA MET A 568 -4.98 -26.08 5.98
C MET A 568 -4.92 -24.94 4.98
N LEU A 569 -3.95 -24.06 5.15
CA LEU A 569 -3.66 -22.94 4.27
C LEU A 569 -2.21 -23.04 3.81
N ALA A 570 -2.01 -23.32 2.52
CA ALA A 570 -0.69 -23.29 1.90
C ALA A 570 -0.41 -21.86 1.41
N VAL A 571 0.71 -21.27 1.80
CA VAL A 571 1.12 -19.91 1.45
C VAL A 571 2.54 -19.88 0.93
N GLY A 572 2.82 -18.91 0.06
CA GLY A 572 4.14 -18.70 -0.51
C GLY A 572 4.38 -17.23 -0.80
N GLY A 573 5.64 -16.88 -0.95
CA GLY A 573 6.09 -15.54 -1.30
C GLY A 573 7.61 -15.49 -1.26
N LYS A 574 8.17 -14.48 -0.60
CA LYS A 574 9.61 -14.19 -0.60
C LYS A 574 10.21 -14.40 0.78
N SER A 575 11.36 -15.07 0.83
CA SER A 575 12.22 -15.17 2.01
C SER A 575 13.52 -14.42 1.77
N LYS A 576 13.97 -13.61 2.73
CA LYS A 576 15.17 -12.78 2.58
C LYS A 576 16.04 -12.78 3.83
N ASP A 577 17.35 -12.74 3.62
CA ASP A 577 18.30 -12.58 4.69
C ASP A 577 18.19 -11.19 5.32
N ARG A 578 17.62 -11.17 6.53
CA ARG A 578 17.47 -9.98 7.38
C ARG A 578 18.74 -9.14 7.53
N TYR A 579 19.92 -9.76 7.48
CA TYR A 579 21.18 -9.10 7.81
C TYR A 579 22.08 -8.85 6.60
N ARG A 580 21.67 -9.29 5.41
CA ARG A 580 22.49 -9.21 4.21
C ARG A 580 21.74 -8.49 3.10
N TRP A 581 22.21 -7.30 2.72
CA TRP A 581 21.80 -6.64 1.50
C TRP A 581 22.47 -7.29 0.28
N SER A 582 21.76 -7.35 -0.84
CA SER A 582 22.26 -7.83 -2.14
C SER A 582 22.05 -6.76 -3.20
N ALA A 583 23.13 -6.35 -3.85
CA ALA A 583 23.05 -5.38 -4.94
C ALA A 583 22.41 -5.97 -6.20
N ASP A 584 22.59 -7.29 -6.41
CA ASP A 584 21.99 -8.01 -7.53
C ASP A 584 20.47 -8.13 -7.37
N ASP A 585 20.01 -8.34 -6.13
CA ASP A 585 18.57 -8.45 -5.82
C ASP A 585 17.91 -7.07 -5.65
N ALA A 586 18.73 -6.00 -5.54
CA ALA A 586 18.31 -4.66 -5.13
C ALA A 586 17.43 -4.65 -3.86
N ASP A 587 17.65 -5.62 -2.98
CA ASP A 587 16.88 -5.91 -1.77
C ASP A 587 17.79 -6.68 -0.79
N ASN A 588 17.28 -7.07 0.37
CA ASN A 588 17.89 -8.12 1.19
C ASN A 588 18.08 -9.40 0.35
N HIS A 589 19.22 -10.06 0.54
CA HIS A 589 19.61 -11.24 -0.23
C HIS A 589 18.53 -12.30 -0.17
N ILE A 590 18.08 -12.74 -1.34
CA ILE A 590 16.99 -13.70 -1.43
C ILE A 590 17.47 -15.06 -0.96
N LEU A 591 16.62 -15.73 -0.18
CA LEU A 591 16.82 -17.08 0.31
C LEU A 591 15.85 -18.03 -0.40
N PRO A 592 16.14 -19.35 -0.40
CA PRO A 592 15.17 -20.34 -0.86
C PRO A 592 13.79 -20.11 -0.24
N CYS A 593 12.78 -20.11 -1.11
CA CYS A 593 11.41 -19.77 -0.76
C CYS A 593 10.57 -21.04 -0.66
N ASP A 594 10.08 -21.34 0.54
CA ASP A 594 9.26 -22.53 0.78
C ASP A 594 7.77 -22.22 0.68
N ILE A 595 6.97 -23.23 0.32
CA ILE A 595 5.54 -23.18 0.61
C ILE A 595 5.35 -23.52 2.09
N LYS A 596 4.76 -22.60 2.85
CA LYS A 596 4.43 -22.78 4.27
C LYS A 596 2.98 -23.26 4.39
N ILE A 597 2.75 -24.35 5.13
CA ILE A 597 1.40 -24.88 5.38
C ILE A 597 1.01 -24.58 6.82
N PHE A 598 -0.03 -23.77 6.99
CA PHE A 598 -0.59 -23.44 8.28
C PHE A 598 -1.86 -24.26 8.54
N ASP A 599 -2.01 -24.72 9.78
CA ASP A 599 -3.31 -25.09 10.32
C ASP A 599 -4.03 -23.81 10.78
N VAL A 600 -5.13 -23.49 10.10
CA VAL A 600 -5.90 -22.26 10.36
C VAL A 600 -6.58 -22.32 11.74
N CYS A 601 -7.03 -23.50 12.16
CA CYS A 601 -7.73 -23.70 13.42
C CYS A 601 -6.76 -23.58 14.60
N GLU A 602 -5.62 -24.26 14.50
CA GLU A 602 -4.56 -24.28 15.54
C GLU A 602 -3.67 -23.02 15.52
N ASN A 603 -3.77 -22.20 14.48
CA ASN A 603 -2.94 -21.01 14.29
C ASN A 603 -1.44 -21.34 14.32
N LYS A 604 -1.04 -22.39 13.60
CA LYS A 604 0.30 -22.96 13.69
C LYS A 604 0.83 -23.35 12.31
N LEU A 605 2.12 -23.12 12.08
CA LEU A 605 2.83 -23.71 10.95
C LEU A 605 3.02 -25.22 11.18
N VAL A 606 2.54 -26.04 10.26
CA VAL A 606 2.56 -27.51 10.39
C VAL A 606 3.46 -28.21 9.38
N ALA A 607 3.73 -27.60 8.22
CA ALA A 607 4.67 -28.15 7.24
C ALA A 607 5.34 -27.06 6.38
N ARG A 608 6.46 -27.42 5.75
CA ARG A 608 7.16 -26.64 4.72
C ARG A 608 7.40 -27.52 3.50
N LEU A 609 7.19 -26.97 2.30
CA LEU A 609 7.53 -27.63 1.04
C LEU A 609 8.67 -26.85 0.39
N GLU A 610 9.88 -27.38 0.52
CA GLU A 610 11.11 -26.78 -0.01
C GLU A 610 11.25 -27.08 -1.52
N GLY A 611 11.75 -26.11 -2.28
CA GLY A 611 12.19 -26.36 -3.66
C GLY A 611 12.20 -25.16 -4.61
N HIS A 612 11.63 -24.02 -4.24
CA HIS A 612 11.81 -22.79 -5.02
C HIS A 612 13.01 -22.01 -4.53
N GLU A 613 13.79 -21.47 -5.45
CA GLU A 613 15.00 -20.68 -5.14
C GLU A 613 14.70 -19.19 -5.01
N GLU A 614 13.60 -18.74 -5.60
CA GLU A 614 13.13 -17.35 -5.65
C GLU A 614 11.62 -17.28 -5.31
N GLU A 615 11.04 -16.08 -5.34
CA GLU A 615 9.70 -15.81 -4.84
C GLU A 615 8.60 -16.66 -5.49
N ILE A 616 7.67 -17.14 -4.67
CA ILE A 616 6.51 -17.91 -5.12
C ILE A 616 5.37 -16.96 -5.49
N LEU A 617 4.95 -16.99 -6.75
CA LEU A 617 4.01 -16.01 -7.32
C LEU A 617 2.57 -16.52 -7.39
N THR A 618 2.37 -17.84 -7.49
CA THR A 618 1.04 -18.47 -7.45
C THR A 618 1.12 -19.82 -6.75
N ILE A 619 0.09 -20.15 -5.96
CA ILE A 619 -0.20 -21.50 -5.48
C ILE A 619 -1.66 -21.82 -5.82
N LYS A 620 -1.92 -23.00 -6.39
CA LYS A 620 -3.28 -23.49 -6.66
C LYS A 620 -3.47 -24.92 -6.17
N LYS A 621 -4.60 -25.15 -5.52
CA LYS A 621 -5.12 -26.47 -5.19
C LYS A 621 -5.68 -27.14 -6.45
N VAL A 622 -5.30 -28.39 -6.69
CA VAL A 622 -5.72 -29.20 -7.84
C VAL A 622 -6.03 -30.62 -7.36
N VAL A 623 -7.16 -31.17 -7.79
CA VAL A 623 -7.42 -32.61 -7.67
C VAL A 623 -7.29 -33.21 -9.06
N PHE A 624 -6.41 -34.19 -9.21
CA PHE A 624 -6.16 -34.87 -10.47
C PHE A 624 -6.18 -36.38 -10.23
N MET A 625 -7.05 -37.11 -10.94
CA MET A 625 -7.25 -38.55 -10.76
C MET A 625 -7.44 -38.96 -9.29
N GLU A 626 -8.32 -38.25 -8.58
CA GLU A 626 -8.64 -38.45 -7.14
C GLU A 626 -7.46 -38.23 -6.17
N GLN A 627 -6.34 -37.72 -6.66
CA GLN A 627 -5.17 -37.37 -5.85
C GLN A 627 -5.08 -35.86 -5.66
N ASN A 628 -4.54 -35.46 -4.51
CA ASN A 628 -4.43 -34.07 -4.10
C ASN A 628 -3.09 -33.49 -4.54
N TYR A 629 -3.14 -32.33 -5.18
CA TYR A 629 -1.96 -31.60 -5.58
C TYR A 629 -2.03 -30.12 -5.21
N LEU A 630 -0.88 -29.55 -4.88
CA LEU A 630 -0.64 -28.13 -5.08
C LEU A 630 0.14 -27.96 -6.39
N ILE A 631 -0.10 -26.87 -7.09
CA ILE A 631 0.79 -26.39 -8.17
C ILE A 631 1.26 -24.99 -7.83
N SER A 632 2.55 -24.74 -7.97
CA SER A 632 3.15 -23.44 -7.70
C SER A 632 3.98 -22.94 -8.87
N THR A 633 4.12 -21.62 -8.95
CA THR A 633 5.01 -20.94 -9.89
C THR A 633 5.93 -19.98 -9.14
N SER A 634 7.13 -19.77 -9.66
CA SER A 634 8.12 -18.89 -9.04
C SER A 634 8.86 -18.02 -10.07
N GLN A 635 9.44 -16.95 -9.55
CA GLN A 635 10.40 -16.10 -10.25
C GLN A 635 11.69 -16.84 -10.64
N ASP A 636 11.97 -18.03 -10.06
CA ASP A 636 13.07 -18.92 -10.48
C ASP A 636 12.79 -19.64 -11.82
N GLY A 637 11.70 -19.30 -12.49
CA GLY A 637 11.24 -19.87 -13.74
C GLY A 637 10.61 -21.26 -13.62
N SER A 638 10.58 -21.85 -12.43
CA SER A 638 10.04 -23.18 -12.23
C SER A 638 8.53 -23.17 -11.94
N ILE A 639 7.87 -24.18 -12.51
CA ILE A 639 6.52 -24.59 -12.15
C ILE A 639 6.64 -25.94 -11.49
N ARG A 640 6.03 -26.14 -10.31
CA ARG A 640 6.13 -27.39 -9.55
C ARG A 640 4.76 -27.93 -9.19
N LYS A 641 4.55 -29.24 -9.35
CA LYS A 641 3.42 -29.96 -8.74
C LYS A 641 3.87 -30.70 -7.49
N TRP A 642 3.08 -30.59 -6.43
CA TRP A 642 3.32 -31.16 -5.11
C TRP A 642 2.20 -32.17 -4.84
N HIS A 643 2.51 -33.45 -4.88
CA HIS A 643 1.57 -34.52 -4.54
C HIS A 643 1.40 -34.56 -3.02
N MET A 644 0.20 -34.24 -2.55
CA MET A 644 -0.12 -34.13 -1.13
C MET A 644 -0.93 -35.36 -0.69
N ALA A 645 -0.73 -35.79 0.56
CA ALA A 645 -1.62 -36.74 1.18
C ALA A 645 -3.01 -36.14 1.46
N ALA A 646 -3.93 -36.96 1.96
CA ALA A 646 -5.29 -36.53 2.28
C ALA A 646 -5.36 -35.46 3.37
N ASP A 647 -4.32 -35.36 4.22
CA ASP A 647 -4.19 -34.36 5.27
C ASP A 647 -3.73 -32.98 4.78
N TRP A 648 -3.37 -32.83 3.50
CA TRP A 648 -2.82 -31.58 2.92
C TRP A 648 -1.60 -31.02 3.67
N GLN A 649 -0.95 -31.81 4.51
CA GLN A 649 0.27 -31.44 5.25
C GLN A 649 1.45 -32.28 4.78
N THR A 650 1.21 -33.58 4.56
CA THR A 650 2.25 -34.54 4.21
C THR A 650 2.53 -34.49 2.71
N LEU A 651 3.77 -34.14 2.34
CA LEU A 651 4.26 -34.22 0.97
C LEU A 651 4.58 -35.69 0.59
N ILE A 652 3.94 -36.19 -0.46
CA ILE A 652 4.22 -37.52 -1.03
C ILE A 652 5.36 -37.43 -2.05
N ALA A 653 5.28 -36.46 -2.96
CA ALA A 653 6.28 -36.26 -4.01
C ALA A 653 6.19 -34.85 -4.60
N SER A 654 7.31 -34.30 -5.07
CA SER A 654 7.33 -33.05 -5.84
C SER A 654 7.88 -33.30 -7.25
N THR A 655 7.34 -32.64 -8.26
CA THR A 655 7.84 -32.73 -9.65
C THR A 655 7.89 -31.33 -10.27
N LYS A 656 9.07 -30.93 -10.74
CA LYS A 656 9.25 -29.72 -11.56
C LYS A 656 8.78 -29.99 -12.99
N MET A 657 7.99 -29.08 -13.55
CA MET A 657 7.59 -29.10 -14.95
C MET A 657 8.82 -28.86 -15.82
N LYS A 658 8.98 -29.64 -16.88
CA LYS A 658 10.13 -29.56 -17.79
C LYS A 658 9.82 -28.67 -18.99
N ASP A 659 10.55 -27.57 -19.10
CA ASP A 659 10.59 -26.70 -20.29
C ASP A 659 12.01 -26.21 -20.63
N ASP A 660 12.92 -26.16 -19.64
CA ASP A 660 14.33 -25.75 -19.72
C ASP A 660 14.58 -24.34 -20.30
N VAL A 661 13.53 -23.52 -20.42
CA VAL A 661 13.60 -22.20 -21.07
C VAL A 661 12.89 -21.09 -20.29
N THR A 662 12.04 -21.43 -19.32
CA THR A 662 11.31 -20.42 -18.55
C THR A 662 12.23 -19.71 -17.57
N CYS A 663 12.22 -18.37 -17.58
CA CYS A 663 12.97 -17.55 -16.64
C CYS A 663 12.09 -17.09 -15.47
N MET A 664 10.80 -16.81 -15.70
CA MET A 664 9.82 -16.42 -14.68
C MET A 664 8.46 -17.05 -14.97
N ALA A 665 7.79 -17.59 -13.95
CA ALA A 665 6.44 -18.13 -14.06
C ALA A 665 5.47 -17.43 -13.07
N PHE A 666 4.48 -16.72 -13.60
CA PHE A 666 3.62 -15.85 -12.80
C PHE A 666 2.36 -16.54 -12.29
N THR A 667 1.57 -17.10 -13.19
CA THR A 667 0.27 -17.72 -12.84
C THR A 667 -0.01 -18.95 -13.69
N VAL A 668 -0.86 -19.84 -13.19
CA VAL A 668 -1.41 -20.98 -13.96
C VAL A 668 -2.94 -20.97 -14.00
N SER A 669 -3.49 -21.57 -15.06
CA SER A 669 -4.92 -21.81 -15.23
C SER A 669 -5.16 -23.13 -15.98
N PHE A 670 -5.94 -24.03 -15.39
CA PHE A 670 -6.26 -25.32 -16.01
C PHE A 670 -7.28 -25.16 -17.13
N LEU A 671 -7.12 -25.95 -18.19
CA LEU A 671 -7.98 -25.93 -19.36
C LEU A 671 -9.34 -26.57 -19.02
N PRO A 672 -10.47 -25.91 -19.37
CA PRO A 672 -11.79 -26.50 -19.26
C PRO A 672 -11.97 -27.75 -20.12
N ASN A 673 -12.81 -28.67 -19.66
CA ASN A 673 -13.13 -29.95 -20.28
C ASN A 673 -11.91 -30.85 -20.54
N THR A 674 -10.91 -30.80 -19.65
CA THR A 674 -9.70 -31.64 -19.75
C THR A 674 -9.42 -32.51 -18.52
N GLY A 675 -10.28 -32.47 -17.49
CA GLY A 675 -10.08 -33.22 -16.25
C GLY A 675 -8.81 -32.81 -15.51
N ASN A 676 -8.48 -31.52 -15.54
CA ASN A 676 -7.23 -30.93 -15.06
C ASN A 676 -5.94 -31.52 -15.65
N ARG A 677 -5.98 -32.16 -16.82
CA ARG A 677 -4.75 -32.67 -17.45
C ARG A 677 -3.86 -31.58 -18.01
N TYR A 678 -4.44 -30.51 -18.56
CA TYR A 678 -3.68 -29.46 -19.22
C TYR A 678 -3.87 -28.13 -18.51
N PHE A 679 -2.82 -27.32 -18.48
CA PHE A 679 -2.89 -25.95 -17.97
C PHE A 679 -2.02 -25.00 -18.79
N ILE A 680 -2.46 -23.74 -18.87
CA ILE A 680 -1.65 -22.63 -19.36
C ILE A 680 -0.97 -21.96 -18.17
N ALA A 681 0.29 -21.58 -18.37
CA ALA A 681 1.03 -20.69 -17.50
C ALA A 681 1.36 -19.38 -18.22
N ALA A 682 1.28 -18.27 -17.50
CA ALA A 682 1.86 -17.00 -17.92
C ALA A 682 3.33 -16.98 -17.49
N THR A 683 4.23 -16.90 -18.46
CA THR A 683 5.67 -17.13 -18.25
C THR A 683 6.48 -16.19 -19.13
N ASP A 684 7.43 -15.45 -18.58
CA ASP A 684 8.21 -14.45 -19.31
C ASP A 684 7.26 -13.53 -20.11
N GLU A 685 7.55 -13.26 -21.38
CA GLU A 685 6.67 -12.57 -22.33
C GLU A 685 5.72 -13.50 -23.12
N HIS A 686 5.48 -14.71 -22.63
CA HIS A 686 4.78 -15.78 -23.34
C HIS A 686 3.60 -16.37 -22.54
N LEU A 687 2.76 -17.13 -23.25
CA LEU A 687 1.92 -18.15 -22.63
C LEU A 687 2.48 -19.53 -22.98
N ARG A 688 2.56 -20.42 -22.00
CA ARG A 688 3.03 -21.79 -22.20
C ARG A 688 2.00 -22.80 -21.71
N LEU A 689 1.72 -23.81 -22.53
CA LEU A 689 0.79 -24.89 -22.25
C LEU A 689 1.54 -26.14 -21.82
N TYR A 690 1.11 -26.78 -20.73
CA TYR A 690 1.77 -27.94 -20.14
C TYR A 690 0.82 -29.13 -19.99
N ASP A 691 1.38 -30.34 -20.04
CA ASP A 691 0.75 -31.59 -19.60
C ASP A 691 1.05 -31.77 -18.10
N PHE A 692 0.01 -31.70 -17.27
CA PHE A 692 0.11 -31.90 -15.82
C PHE A 692 0.46 -33.34 -15.45
N GLU A 693 -0.05 -34.34 -16.18
CA GLU A 693 0.21 -35.77 -15.93
C GLU A 693 1.70 -36.06 -16.17
N GLN A 694 2.19 -35.67 -17.34
CA GLN A 694 3.57 -35.94 -17.78
C GLN A 694 4.60 -34.92 -17.27
N ALA A 695 4.17 -33.78 -16.76
CA ALA A 695 5.01 -32.68 -16.27
C ALA A 695 5.96 -32.10 -17.34
N VAL A 696 5.45 -31.89 -18.55
CA VAL A 696 6.22 -31.41 -19.71
C VAL A 696 5.50 -30.28 -20.45
N LEU A 697 6.28 -29.39 -21.07
CA LEU A 697 5.78 -28.37 -21.99
C LEU A 697 5.20 -28.99 -23.26
N ILE A 698 3.99 -28.57 -23.65
CA ILE A 698 3.36 -28.93 -24.91
C ILE A 698 3.62 -27.88 -25.97
N GLN A 699 3.34 -26.61 -25.65
CA GLN A 699 3.33 -25.55 -26.64
C GLN A 699 3.58 -24.18 -26.02
N THR A 700 4.40 -23.37 -26.69
CA THR A 700 4.60 -21.95 -26.39
C THR A 700 3.80 -21.10 -27.38
N PHE A 701 3.10 -20.10 -26.86
CA PHE A 701 2.51 -18.98 -27.60
C PHE A 701 3.39 -17.75 -27.33
N PRO A 702 4.32 -17.43 -28.26
CA PRO A 702 5.35 -16.43 -28.01
C PRO A 702 4.85 -15.00 -28.20
N SER A 703 5.63 -14.06 -27.68
CA SER A 703 5.50 -12.62 -27.95
C SER A 703 4.10 -12.05 -27.64
N MET A 704 3.55 -12.43 -26.49
CA MET A 704 2.24 -11.96 -26.05
C MET A 704 2.28 -10.49 -25.61
N TYR A 705 3.38 -10.10 -24.98
CA TYR A 705 3.68 -8.75 -24.52
C TYR A 705 5.16 -8.44 -24.78
N SER A 706 5.60 -7.18 -24.70
CA SER A 706 7.02 -6.86 -24.91
C SER A 706 7.89 -6.98 -23.66
N SER A 707 7.30 -6.93 -22.45
CA SER A 707 8.03 -7.11 -21.18
C SER A 707 7.72 -8.46 -20.53
N TYR A 708 6.49 -8.65 -20.04
CA TYR A 708 6.07 -9.93 -19.45
C TYR A 708 4.55 -10.12 -19.51
N CYS A 709 4.11 -11.37 -19.63
CA CYS A 709 2.75 -11.81 -19.40
C CYS A 709 2.63 -12.26 -17.94
N ASP A 710 1.85 -11.53 -17.14
CA ASP A 710 1.72 -11.82 -15.71
C ASP A 710 0.48 -12.67 -15.39
N CYS A 711 -0.53 -12.70 -16.26
CA CYS A 711 -1.75 -13.46 -15.99
C CYS A 711 -2.42 -14.02 -17.24
N ALA A 712 -2.95 -15.23 -17.10
CA ALA A 712 -3.88 -15.86 -18.02
C ALA A 712 -4.95 -16.64 -17.28
N LYS A 713 -6.24 -16.43 -17.62
CA LYS A 713 -7.39 -17.07 -16.98
C LYS A 713 -8.46 -17.45 -18.00
N PHE A 714 -8.95 -18.68 -17.93
CA PHE A 714 -10.11 -19.06 -18.73
C PHE A 714 -11.36 -18.40 -18.17
N ILE A 715 -12.24 -17.95 -19.05
CA ILE A 715 -13.46 -17.26 -18.69
C ILE A 715 -14.66 -17.89 -19.39
N ASP A 716 -15.84 -17.69 -18.82
CA ASP A 716 -17.11 -17.97 -19.49
C ASP A 716 -17.55 -16.68 -20.18
N TRP A 717 -17.37 -16.59 -21.49
CA TRP A 717 -17.69 -15.36 -22.22
C TRP A 717 -19.18 -15.33 -22.55
N LEU A 718 -19.93 -14.49 -21.82
CA LEU A 718 -21.39 -14.42 -21.89
C LEU A 718 -21.96 -14.04 -23.26
N ASP A 719 -21.15 -13.47 -24.17
CA ASP A 719 -21.58 -13.14 -25.53
C ASP A 719 -21.48 -14.34 -26.50
N ASP A 720 -20.91 -15.47 -26.05
CA ASP A 720 -20.87 -16.72 -26.81
C ASP A 720 -22.01 -17.65 -26.37
N ASP A 721 -23.00 -17.83 -27.24
CA ASP A 721 -24.15 -18.72 -27.00
C ASP A 721 -23.79 -20.22 -27.03
N THR A 722 -22.52 -20.57 -27.28
CA THR A 722 -22.09 -21.97 -27.36
C THR A 722 -21.96 -22.59 -25.97
N PRO A 723 -22.65 -23.70 -25.65
CA PRO A 723 -22.58 -24.32 -24.33
C PRO A 723 -21.15 -24.72 -23.94
N SER A 724 -20.69 -24.23 -22.78
CA SER A 724 -19.31 -24.37 -22.25
C SER A 724 -18.82 -25.83 -22.07
N GLY A 725 -19.68 -26.83 -22.15
CA GLY A 725 -19.35 -28.26 -22.07
C GLY A 725 -19.24 -29.01 -23.41
N GLN A 726 -19.44 -28.33 -24.56
CA GLN A 726 -19.46 -28.97 -25.90
C GLN A 726 -18.52 -28.33 -26.93
N SER A 727 -17.84 -27.25 -26.56
CA SER A 727 -16.99 -26.47 -27.47
C SER A 727 -15.60 -27.10 -27.62
N GLN A 728 -15.08 -27.20 -28.86
CA GLN A 728 -13.68 -27.54 -29.13
C GLN A 728 -12.72 -26.36 -28.87
N TYR A 729 -13.09 -25.45 -27.98
CA TYR A 729 -12.30 -24.27 -27.64
C TYR A 729 -12.69 -23.75 -26.26
N ALA A 730 -11.84 -22.89 -25.70
CA ALA A 730 -12.15 -22.12 -24.51
C ALA A 730 -11.74 -20.65 -24.68
N TRP A 731 -12.46 -19.76 -23.99
CA TRP A 731 -12.13 -18.36 -23.91
C TRP A 731 -11.09 -18.10 -22.84
N LEU A 732 -10.06 -17.36 -23.19
CA LEU A 732 -8.91 -17.06 -22.34
C LEU A 732 -8.70 -15.56 -22.33
N ILE A 733 -8.60 -14.96 -21.15
CA ILE A 733 -8.11 -13.58 -21.00
C ILE A 733 -6.66 -13.63 -20.56
N SER A 734 -5.79 -12.86 -21.21
CA SER A 734 -4.43 -12.59 -20.76
C SER A 734 -4.24 -11.11 -20.45
N ARG A 735 -3.31 -10.82 -19.54
CA ARG A 735 -2.75 -9.48 -19.31
C ARG A 735 -1.24 -9.55 -19.14
N GLY A 736 -0.59 -8.42 -19.32
CA GLY A 736 0.85 -8.28 -19.22
C GLY A 736 1.29 -6.82 -19.29
N ALA A 737 2.60 -6.63 -19.16
CA ALA A 737 3.25 -5.32 -19.22
C ALA A 737 4.04 -5.15 -20.51
N GLU A 738 4.04 -3.91 -21.01
CA GLU A 738 4.88 -3.49 -22.13
C GLU A 738 6.16 -2.79 -21.62
N LEU A 739 7.25 -2.84 -22.39
CA LEU A 739 8.52 -2.22 -22.01
C LEU A 739 8.39 -0.70 -21.92
N CYS A 740 9.07 -0.05 -20.97
CA CYS A 740 9.15 1.41 -20.88
C CYS A 740 10.16 2.02 -21.87
N ASP A 741 9.85 3.21 -22.38
CA ASP A 741 10.85 4.07 -23.02
C ASP A 741 11.83 4.56 -21.95
N GLN A 742 13.09 4.16 -22.08
CA GLN A 742 14.17 4.50 -21.15
C GLN A 742 14.44 6.01 -21.04
N SER A 743 13.98 6.82 -21.99
CA SER A 743 14.20 8.27 -22.01
C SER A 743 13.11 9.08 -21.32
N GLU A 744 11.89 8.56 -21.23
CA GLU A 744 10.73 9.29 -20.71
C GLU A 744 10.07 8.61 -19.49
N GLY A 745 10.42 7.35 -19.19
CA GLY A 745 9.79 6.60 -18.10
C GLY A 745 8.33 6.22 -18.36
N VAL A 746 7.84 6.46 -19.58
CA VAL A 746 6.49 6.11 -20.04
C VAL A 746 6.54 4.77 -20.77
N SER A 747 5.51 3.95 -20.63
CA SER A 747 5.41 2.69 -21.38
C SER A 747 5.52 2.92 -22.89
N SER A 748 6.31 2.12 -23.59
CA SER A 748 6.48 2.21 -25.06
C SER A 748 5.17 1.95 -25.80
N LYS A 749 4.25 1.22 -25.17
CA LYS A 749 2.85 1.00 -25.60
C LYS A 749 1.93 0.87 -24.38
N PRO A 750 0.64 1.21 -24.48
CA PRO A 750 -0.31 0.98 -23.39
C PRO A 750 -0.36 -0.50 -23.00
N ASN A 751 -0.43 -0.78 -21.70
CA ASN A 751 -0.69 -2.13 -21.22
C ASN A 751 -2.08 -2.58 -21.70
N THR A 752 -2.18 -3.85 -22.08
CA THR A 752 -3.41 -4.39 -22.65
C THR A 752 -3.87 -5.65 -21.93
N CYS A 753 -5.19 -5.82 -21.88
CA CYS A 753 -5.84 -7.07 -21.55
C CYS A 753 -6.41 -7.64 -22.85
N THR A 754 -6.14 -8.90 -23.17
CA THR A 754 -6.53 -9.48 -24.47
C THR A 754 -7.40 -10.70 -24.25
N LEU A 755 -8.56 -10.71 -24.91
CA LEU A 755 -9.44 -11.86 -25.04
C LEU A 755 -8.99 -12.71 -26.23
N HIS A 756 -8.80 -14.00 -25.97
CA HIS A 756 -8.40 -15.00 -26.94
C HIS A 756 -9.38 -16.16 -26.98
N LYS A 757 -9.46 -16.79 -28.14
CA LYS A 757 -10.09 -18.09 -28.35
C LYS A 757 -9.00 -19.16 -28.48
N LEU A 758 -8.89 -20.04 -27.49
CA LEU A 758 -7.98 -21.17 -27.52
C LEU A 758 -8.70 -22.39 -28.10
N ILE A 759 -8.37 -22.78 -29.33
CA ILE A 759 -8.95 -23.92 -30.04
C ILE A 759 -8.16 -25.19 -29.73
N TYR A 760 -8.87 -26.25 -29.36
CA TYR A 760 -8.30 -27.54 -28.98
C TYR A 760 -8.01 -28.38 -30.23
N PRO A 761 -6.92 -29.14 -30.26
CA PRO A 761 -6.62 -30.00 -31.39
C PRO A 761 -7.63 -31.15 -31.50
N THR A 762 -7.90 -31.62 -32.71
CA THR A 762 -8.75 -32.80 -32.96
C THR A 762 -7.94 -34.07 -33.26
N LYS A 763 -6.63 -33.94 -33.44
CA LYS A 763 -5.71 -35.06 -33.69
C LYS A 763 -4.50 -34.96 -32.77
N ALA A 764 -3.90 -36.09 -32.44
CA ALA A 764 -2.85 -36.15 -31.42
C ALA A 764 -1.57 -35.35 -31.75
N GLN A 765 -1.33 -35.04 -33.02
CA GLN A 765 -0.17 -34.25 -33.47
C GLN A 765 -0.52 -32.80 -33.82
N ASP A 766 -1.79 -32.44 -33.78
CA ASP A 766 -2.22 -31.09 -34.09
C ASP A 766 -1.89 -30.16 -32.91
N ARG A 767 -1.59 -28.90 -33.22
CA ARG A 767 -1.26 -27.87 -32.23
C ARG A 767 -2.50 -27.12 -31.79
N PHE A 768 -2.45 -26.56 -30.59
CA PHE A 768 -3.47 -25.63 -30.14
C PHE A 768 -3.35 -24.34 -30.94
N THR A 769 -4.49 -23.74 -31.28
CA THR A 769 -4.52 -22.43 -31.95
C THR A 769 -5.01 -21.39 -30.95
N LEU A 770 -4.26 -20.31 -30.78
CA LEU A 770 -4.65 -19.17 -29.96
C LEU A 770 -4.99 -18.00 -30.88
N GLU A 771 -6.28 -17.69 -31.00
CA GLU A 771 -6.76 -16.59 -31.81
C GLU A 771 -7.02 -15.37 -30.92
N GLN A 772 -6.41 -14.24 -31.24
CA GLN A 772 -6.73 -12.97 -30.59
C GLN A 772 -8.08 -12.47 -31.11
N CYS A 773 -9.03 -12.24 -30.20
CA CYS A 773 -10.39 -11.84 -30.56
C CYS A 773 -10.64 -10.36 -30.27
N LYS A 774 -10.22 -9.89 -29.09
CA LYS A 774 -10.43 -8.49 -28.69
C LYS A 774 -9.34 -8.03 -27.74
N THR A 775 -8.87 -6.81 -27.94
CA THR A 775 -7.92 -6.15 -27.05
C THR A 775 -8.62 -5.02 -26.31
N TYR A 776 -8.39 -4.95 -25.01
CA TYR A 776 -8.87 -3.92 -24.10
C TYR A 776 -7.67 -3.15 -23.59
N GLN A 777 -7.73 -1.83 -23.67
CA GLN A 777 -6.70 -0.92 -23.20
C GLN A 777 -7.36 0.31 -22.61
N HIS A 778 -6.63 1.05 -21.77
CA HIS A 778 -7.09 2.34 -21.28
C HIS A 778 -7.21 3.34 -22.46
N GLU A 779 -8.21 4.22 -22.44
CA GLU A 779 -8.42 5.20 -23.51
C GLU A 779 -7.47 6.41 -23.43
N GLU A 780 -6.90 6.67 -22.25
CA GLU A 780 -5.90 7.74 -22.02
C GLU A 780 -4.47 7.29 -22.28
#